data_AF-A0AAN7V4H6-F1
#
_entry.id   AF-A0AAN7V4H6-F1
#
_cell.length_a   1.000
_cell.length_b   1.000
_cell.length_c   1.000
_cell.angle_alpha   90.00
_cell.angle_beta   90.00
_cell.angle_gamma   90.00
#
_symmetry.space_group_name_H-M   'P 1'
#
loop_
_entity.id
_entity.type
_entity.pdbx_description
1 polymer ?
#
loop_
_entity_poly.entity_id
_entity_poly.type
_entity_poly.pdbx_seq_one_letter_code
_entity_poly.pdbx_strand_id
1 'polypeptide(L)'
;MVRVITVHNFINQHVQVVEQPTATTVAPPDRLLLALNSHCVEVRDLKCESNLLFTFPTVDQVKQLVHCLNGNYVATVEFKMNRQNRQINYVRVYVNWDSVAALQQSKMTNSGASLDSSECGMVQPMRARIAGRVTPTTNQSELSNLEMIEIPIKFNPSNITCCQISGNILIQAGKKLIIYGFHIKTHDISKLRFVDFEELPLHIEMSFIPLKIKMCENYIACLNKNNIHMFKVIWKLNAPEKNKERDKCDINFKVTKEDVTINYKELLRQERMSKKEERITVNLASVVKSNSLIHKHSPFTFVDKEMNALVKYNYPLEDKSHKYELVHLIQLRLKPIIIENTQSQILEEFKCLILHPLYCEGNKGSDSGIPRILKSGYRGYLKDIICIITTLQEGYLFQFCDADVDTNLDHCISVYPFMGPVYNIALEGHLLHALTEMGLETYTVRIGHQLCKSLEEIDRINNVCPPKEQLLCLIGHRQFIGIEQMLITDNYLVLLANGDNSPTHSIGSNSSSNTSTWTLYALELPSPKTIFTDITIAANAHRFSAPQTYCHLMSEAHMILRLSLHLAKWFIREGNVCSVVPVKTNTEELMDAYQTSCCLLGDHFVINEYNYQLCLPYYKMAGIVPHEALKRFKRIQEESNMEEMRGIIYYLKVVLKEPRLKAPDNISEVVWKQSFIEDVLQIFHKQSYADLSYLIIKNSILREYCTHKLINVLCGQSFTDSYRETERLLALVLLHMQEYNIDKAKIAMSLISDNDNLLLLIKENWQLLFEKSSKHKRSFVFSEFVVILMITHCDVLSNIFNSLIENEKVTLHDLLLMFMEYLQLHMGSEGIAAAKVMRTTLENYFQFYFARYDTENIYQFSTIAPSSLQLAMTVLVRSYLSQLQMLQLKDSSGLQINEKICPNDTDEEKKGDESPLFPNGITKRNTKNYLFANLRCEYLDKMPPFQIEITSKLYEKCVENYAAADAFPVNEEADLILEKLQALFCSGVLPDEAIMESKTFLSVNNTLRGCTSLMSILINRNDVVNYLLNSCPQCLLQYGKDCFTKDEEWQVLIMNTQMKVLQLSVDENLNRICFFYKKILKDILTHLATTLPIEDFQKVLPQRNLVTKGDHTNEAKDYIKDEIYSYDTYLTICKETTQANQIKKLITTTGHQLLLTLNL
;
A
#
# COMPACT_ATOMS: atom_id res chain seq x y z
N MET A 1 19.53 -31.06 -2.40
CA MET A 1 20.93 -30.91 -1.98
C MET A 1 21.01 -29.75 -1.00
N VAL A 2 21.61 -29.94 0.18
CA VAL A 2 21.81 -28.89 1.20
C VAL A 2 23.19 -28.27 1.08
N ARG A 3 23.36 -27.04 1.55
CA ARG A 3 24.69 -26.40 1.62
C ARG A 3 25.36 -26.78 2.93
N VAL A 4 26.54 -27.39 2.87
CA VAL A 4 27.31 -27.77 4.07
C VAL A 4 28.17 -26.60 4.51
N ILE A 5 28.15 -26.29 5.81
CA ILE A 5 28.92 -25.22 6.40
C ILE A 5 29.67 -25.75 7.63
N THR A 6 30.94 -25.37 7.65
CA THR A 6 31.94 -25.43 8.71
C THR A 6 31.67 -24.88 10.11
N VAL A 7 30.50 -24.98 10.74
CA VAL A 7 30.23 -24.23 12.00
C VAL A 7 30.34 -25.11 13.25
N HIS A 8 30.85 -24.55 14.35
CA HIS A 8 30.89 -25.25 15.63
C HIS A 8 29.49 -25.25 16.26
N ASN A 9 28.95 -26.43 16.56
CA ASN A 9 27.53 -26.56 16.93
C ASN A 9 27.26 -26.61 18.44
N PHE A 10 28.28 -26.80 19.29
CA PHE A 10 28.10 -26.97 20.73
C PHE A 10 29.22 -26.27 21.49
N ILE A 11 28.92 -25.53 22.55
CA ILE A 11 29.93 -24.80 23.33
C ILE A 11 30.83 -25.76 24.11
N ASN A 12 30.22 -26.77 24.72
CA ASN A 12 30.91 -27.72 25.58
C ASN A 12 30.23 -29.10 25.51
N GLN A 13 30.94 -30.12 25.97
CA GLN A 13 30.45 -31.49 26.07
C GLN A 13 30.86 -32.08 27.42
N HIS A 14 29.87 -32.43 28.23
CA HIS A 14 30.06 -33.21 29.44
C HIS A 14 29.67 -34.66 29.20
N VAL A 15 30.47 -35.58 29.72
CA VAL A 15 30.25 -37.02 29.56
C VAL A 15 30.20 -37.67 30.93
N GLN A 16 29.15 -38.43 31.21
CA GLN A 16 28.97 -39.13 32.47
C GLN A 16 28.44 -40.53 32.24
N VAL A 17 28.71 -41.46 33.15
CA VAL A 17 28.11 -42.79 33.15
C VAL A 17 26.94 -42.81 34.11
N VAL A 18 25.81 -43.35 33.66
CA VAL A 18 24.57 -43.44 34.43
C VAL A 18 24.03 -44.88 34.41
N GLU A 19 23.22 -45.26 35.38
CA GLU A 19 22.48 -46.53 35.33
C GLU A 19 21.50 -46.51 34.15
N GLN A 20 21.25 -47.66 33.52
CA GLN A 20 20.29 -47.78 32.43
C GLN A 20 18.89 -47.31 32.87
N PRO A 21 18.36 -46.22 32.28
CA PRO A 21 17.03 -45.75 32.60
C PRO A 21 15.96 -46.53 31.85
N THR A 22 14.82 -46.73 32.51
CA THR A 22 13.59 -47.30 31.93
C THR A 22 12.81 -46.29 31.10
N ALA A 23 12.86 -45.02 31.52
CA ALA A 23 12.24 -43.89 30.84
C ALA A 23 12.97 -42.61 31.24
N THR A 24 12.98 -41.62 30.36
CA THR A 24 13.65 -40.35 30.64
C THR A 24 12.86 -39.17 30.08
N THR A 25 13.02 -38.02 30.72
CA THR A 25 12.50 -36.73 30.26
C THR A 25 13.42 -35.63 30.75
N VAL A 26 13.21 -34.41 30.26
CA VAL A 26 13.82 -33.21 30.80
C VAL A 26 12.78 -32.34 31.49
N ALA A 27 13.25 -31.48 32.39
CA ALA A 27 12.48 -30.45 33.08
C ALA A 27 13.32 -29.16 33.18
N PRO A 28 12.71 -27.96 33.19
CA PRO A 28 13.44 -26.72 33.36
C PRO A 28 14.03 -26.59 34.79
N PRO A 29 15.03 -25.71 35.00
CA PRO A 29 15.70 -24.89 33.99
C PRO A 29 16.55 -25.74 33.02
N ASP A 30 17.27 -26.76 33.49
CA ASP A 30 18.04 -27.71 32.66
C ASP A 30 18.29 -29.01 33.45
N ARG A 31 17.22 -29.68 33.88
CA ARG A 31 17.27 -30.92 34.67
C ARG A 31 16.96 -32.14 33.82
N LEU A 32 17.74 -33.20 33.99
CA LEU A 32 17.50 -34.51 33.39
C LEU A 32 16.86 -35.44 34.41
N LEU A 33 15.74 -36.06 34.06
CA LEU A 33 15.03 -37.01 34.90
C LEU A 33 15.19 -38.41 34.32
N LEU A 34 15.75 -39.32 35.11
CA LEU A 34 16.02 -40.73 34.74
C LEU A 34 15.22 -41.66 35.65
N ALA A 35 14.22 -42.35 35.12
CA ALA A 35 13.49 -43.36 35.87
C ALA A 35 14.28 -44.68 35.87
N LEU A 36 14.55 -45.23 37.05
CA LEU A 36 15.38 -46.42 37.22
C LEU A 36 14.54 -47.68 37.48
N ASN A 37 15.17 -48.84 37.36
CA ASN A 37 14.58 -50.12 37.74
C ASN A 37 14.32 -50.24 39.25
N SER A 38 14.98 -49.40 40.06
CA SER A 38 14.86 -49.31 41.52
C SER A 38 13.63 -48.54 42.01
N HIS A 39 12.61 -48.35 41.16
CA HIS A 39 11.36 -47.63 41.48
C HIS A 39 11.58 -46.19 41.96
N CYS A 40 12.58 -45.50 41.42
CA CYS A 40 12.80 -44.08 41.68
C CYS A 40 13.14 -43.33 40.39
N VAL A 41 13.09 -42.00 40.48
CA VAL A 41 13.55 -41.09 39.43
C VAL A 41 14.74 -40.31 39.96
N GLU A 42 15.88 -40.42 39.29
CA GLU A 42 17.03 -39.55 39.51
C GLU A 42 16.83 -38.20 38.84
N VAL A 43 17.14 -37.12 39.56
CA VAL A 43 17.16 -35.77 39.02
C VAL A 43 18.60 -35.28 38.96
N ARG A 44 19.10 -35.03 37.76
CA ARG A 44 20.46 -34.58 37.49
C ARG A 44 20.47 -33.15 36.96
N ASP A 45 21.48 -32.37 37.33
CA ASP A 45 21.67 -30.99 36.87
C ASP A 45 22.63 -30.95 35.67
N LEU A 46 22.11 -30.61 34.49
CA LEU A 46 22.93 -30.56 33.28
C LEU A 46 23.96 -29.42 33.33
N LYS A 47 23.75 -28.37 34.14
CA LYS A 47 24.69 -27.26 34.29
C LYS A 47 25.92 -27.62 35.11
N CYS A 48 25.75 -28.45 36.13
CA CYS A 48 26.81 -28.88 37.03
C CYS A 48 27.32 -30.26 36.62
N GLU A 49 27.85 -30.40 35.41
CA GLU A 49 28.46 -31.63 34.88
C GLU A 49 27.54 -32.87 34.96
N SER A 50 26.22 -32.68 34.87
CA SER A 50 25.21 -33.75 35.02
C SER A 50 25.18 -34.42 36.40
N ASN A 51 25.66 -33.74 37.45
CA ASN A 51 25.66 -34.28 38.81
C ASN A 51 24.26 -34.62 39.33
N LEU A 52 24.18 -35.69 40.12
CA LEU A 52 22.95 -36.11 40.80
C LEU A 52 22.58 -35.08 41.88
N LEU A 53 21.39 -34.49 41.78
CA LEU A 53 20.87 -33.55 42.76
C LEU A 53 20.13 -34.25 43.90
N PHE A 54 19.17 -35.10 43.54
CA PHE A 54 18.32 -35.85 44.45
C PHE A 54 17.56 -36.95 43.66
N THR A 55 16.85 -37.81 44.39
CA THR A 55 15.97 -38.84 43.84
C THR A 55 14.59 -38.73 44.48
N PHE A 56 13.55 -39.15 43.76
CA PHE A 56 12.20 -39.27 44.34
C PHE A 56 11.57 -40.63 43.99
N PRO A 57 10.75 -41.21 44.88
CA PRO A 57 10.17 -42.54 44.67
C PRO A 57 9.04 -42.53 43.64
N THR A 58 8.87 -43.67 42.98
CA THR A 58 7.70 -44.02 42.17
C THR A 58 6.99 -45.22 42.77
N VAL A 59 5.71 -45.44 42.44
CA VAL A 59 4.92 -46.51 43.04
C VAL A 59 5.20 -47.86 42.39
N ASP A 60 5.24 -47.92 41.05
CA ASP A 60 5.59 -49.11 40.27
C ASP A 60 6.63 -48.74 39.18
N GLN A 61 7.06 -49.69 38.35
CA GLN A 61 8.12 -49.46 37.35
C GLN A 61 7.63 -48.53 36.24
N VAL A 62 8.39 -47.47 35.96
CA VAL A 62 8.03 -46.46 34.96
C VAL A 62 8.33 -46.99 33.55
N LYS A 63 7.33 -46.94 32.67
CA LYS A 63 7.46 -47.25 31.25
C LYS A 63 7.63 -45.98 30.39
N GLN A 64 6.97 -44.90 30.78
CA GLN A 64 7.05 -43.62 30.09
C GLN A 64 6.99 -42.48 31.11
N LEU A 65 7.78 -41.44 30.88
CA LEU A 65 7.94 -40.27 31.74
C LEU A 65 7.75 -39.01 30.89
N VAL A 66 6.92 -38.06 31.34
CA VAL A 66 6.77 -36.74 30.70
C VAL A 66 6.67 -35.64 31.74
N HIS A 67 7.31 -34.50 31.48
CA HIS A 67 7.22 -33.29 32.32
C HIS A 67 6.27 -32.26 31.69
N CYS A 68 5.56 -31.51 32.53
CA CYS A 68 4.75 -30.37 32.12
C CYS A 68 5.18 -29.08 32.83
N LEU A 69 5.45 -28.02 32.04
CA LEU A 69 5.76 -26.68 32.56
C LEU A 69 4.64 -26.12 33.45
N ASN A 70 3.39 -26.15 32.96
CA ASN A 70 2.26 -25.65 33.74
C ASN A 70 1.91 -26.64 34.87
N GLY A 71 1.97 -26.20 36.12
CA GLY A 71 1.83 -27.05 37.31
C GLY A 71 3.12 -27.73 37.78
N ASN A 72 4.23 -27.61 37.02
CA ASN A 72 5.52 -28.27 37.29
C ASN A 72 5.37 -29.73 37.75
N TYR A 73 4.66 -30.54 36.97
CA TYR A 73 4.35 -31.93 37.34
C TYR A 73 5.06 -32.92 36.41
N VAL A 74 5.28 -34.13 36.93
CA VAL A 74 5.82 -35.27 36.18
C VAL A 74 4.74 -36.33 36.07
N ALA A 75 4.31 -36.64 34.85
CA ALA A 75 3.34 -37.70 34.61
C ALA A 75 4.02 -38.97 34.10
N THR A 76 3.64 -40.11 34.67
CA THR A 76 4.20 -41.42 34.36
C THR A 76 3.13 -42.36 33.82
N VAL A 77 3.55 -43.28 32.95
CA VAL A 77 2.86 -44.55 32.75
C VAL A 77 3.68 -45.59 33.49
N GLU A 78 3.13 -46.12 34.56
CA GLU A 78 3.77 -47.16 35.38
C GLU A 78 3.10 -48.50 35.13
N PHE A 79 3.85 -49.59 35.20
CA PHE A 79 3.30 -50.92 35.02
C PHE A 79 3.55 -51.83 36.21
N LYS A 80 2.56 -52.68 36.46
CA LYS A 80 2.62 -53.72 37.48
C LYS A 80 2.20 -55.05 36.88
N MET A 81 2.93 -56.10 37.22
CA MET A 81 2.51 -57.47 36.90
C MET A 81 1.45 -57.92 37.92
N ASN A 82 0.26 -58.24 37.43
CA ASN A 82 -0.78 -58.82 38.29
C ASN A 82 -0.42 -60.29 38.65
N ARG A 83 -1.09 -60.87 39.64
CA ARG A 83 -0.93 -62.28 40.09
C ARG A 83 -1.07 -63.32 38.96
N GLN A 84 -1.64 -62.94 37.81
CA GLN A 84 -1.79 -63.76 36.61
C GLN A 84 -0.70 -63.48 35.54
N ASN A 85 0.40 -62.81 35.89
CA ASN A 85 1.46 -62.37 34.97
C ASN A 85 0.97 -61.51 33.79
N ARG A 86 -0.14 -60.80 33.97
CA ARG A 86 -0.62 -59.79 33.00
C ARG A 86 -0.13 -58.41 33.42
N GLN A 87 0.46 -57.69 32.49
CA GLN A 87 0.90 -56.31 32.67
C GLN A 87 -0.31 -55.35 32.69
N ILE A 88 -0.49 -54.64 33.79
CA ILE A 88 -1.49 -53.58 33.94
C ILE A 88 -0.75 -52.27 34.11
N ASN A 89 -1.16 -51.26 33.35
CA ASN A 89 -0.57 -49.94 33.37
C ASN A 89 -1.46 -48.96 34.13
N TYR A 90 -0.84 -48.03 34.84
CA TYR A 90 -1.47 -46.95 35.59
C TYR A 90 -0.86 -45.63 35.15
N VAL A 91 -1.67 -44.57 35.14
CA VAL A 91 -1.16 -43.21 34.95
C VAL A 91 -1.13 -42.51 36.28
N ARG A 92 0.03 -41.98 36.65
CA ARG A 92 0.26 -41.28 37.91
C ARG A 92 0.94 -39.95 37.64
N VAL A 93 0.60 -38.94 38.43
CA VAL A 93 1.17 -37.60 38.32
C VAL A 93 1.82 -37.22 39.64
N TYR A 94 3.11 -36.90 39.59
CA TYR A 94 3.91 -36.46 40.71
C TYR A 94 4.02 -34.93 40.69
N VAL A 95 3.58 -34.29 41.77
CA VAL A 95 3.68 -32.84 41.99
C VAL A 95 4.59 -32.57 43.20
N ASN A 96 5.18 -31.38 43.27
CA ASN A 96 6.15 -30.99 44.29
C ASN A 96 7.40 -31.90 44.34
N TRP A 97 7.73 -32.52 43.21
CA TRP A 97 8.87 -33.42 43.07
C TRP A 97 10.22 -32.71 43.24
N ASP A 98 10.29 -31.39 43.06
CA ASP A 98 11.50 -30.57 43.19
C ASP A 98 11.50 -29.59 44.38
N SER A 99 10.72 -29.88 45.41
CA SER A 99 10.61 -29.04 46.60
C SER A 99 11.92 -28.85 47.39
N VAL A 100 12.00 -27.78 48.18
CA VAL A 100 13.11 -27.52 49.11
C VAL A 100 13.32 -28.67 50.11
N ALA A 101 12.25 -29.39 50.49
CA ALA A 101 12.35 -30.58 51.32
C ALA A 101 13.09 -31.72 50.62
N ALA A 102 12.85 -31.92 49.32
CA ALA A 102 13.61 -32.88 48.49
C ALA A 102 15.10 -32.48 48.38
N LEU A 103 15.40 -31.18 48.29
CA LEU A 103 16.77 -30.64 48.22
C LEU A 103 17.52 -30.65 49.57
N GLN A 104 16.82 -30.55 50.71
CA GLN A 104 17.42 -30.55 52.05
C GLN A 104 17.72 -31.96 52.56
N GLN A 105 16.89 -32.95 52.20
CA GLN A 105 17.13 -34.36 52.56
C GLN A 105 18.39 -34.92 51.89
N SER A 106 18.67 -34.56 50.63
CA SER A 106 19.91 -34.99 49.95
C SER A 106 21.19 -34.38 50.53
N LYS A 107 21.11 -33.18 51.13
CA LYS A 107 22.26 -32.57 51.82
C LYS A 107 22.61 -33.26 53.15
N MET A 108 21.64 -33.89 53.82
CA MET A 108 21.89 -34.65 55.06
C MET A 108 22.61 -35.99 54.82
N THR A 109 22.50 -36.58 53.62
CA THR A 109 23.13 -37.86 53.27
C THR A 109 24.57 -37.72 52.73
N ASN A 110 24.99 -36.51 52.36
CA ASN A 110 26.34 -36.23 51.81
C ASN A 110 27.43 -36.01 52.87
N SER A 111 27.13 -36.16 54.17
CA SER A 111 28.07 -35.97 55.29
C SER A 111 29.02 -37.16 55.54
N GLY A 112 29.45 -37.86 54.48
CA GLY A 112 30.69 -38.64 54.50
C GLY A 112 30.67 -40.03 55.14
N ALA A 113 29.52 -40.72 55.20
CA ALA A 113 29.49 -42.15 55.50
C ALA A 113 29.20 -42.93 54.21
N SER A 114 30.16 -43.76 53.78
CA SER A 114 29.93 -44.81 52.78
C SER A 114 28.84 -45.75 53.30
N LEU A 115 27.61 -45.61 52.83
CA LEU A 115 26.60 -46.64 53.03
C LEU A 115 26.75 -47.69 51.92
N ASP A 116 27.19 -48.88 52.32
CA ASP A 116 27.19 -50.09 51.51
C ASP A 116 25.80 -50.35 50.90
N SER A 117 25.69 -50.25 49.58
CA SER A 117 24.83 -50.98 48.61
C SER A 117 23.42 -51.49 48.97
N SER A 118 22.78 -51.12 50.08
CA SER A 118 21.58 -51.83 50.58
C SER A 118 20.46 -50.96 51.14
N GLU A 119 20.64 -49.65 51.34
CA GLU A 119 19.56 -48.81 51.90
C GLU A 119 19.41 -47.53 51.09
N CYS A 120 18.33 -47.49 50.29
CA CYS A 120 17.78 -46.32 49.65
C CYS A 120 17.70 -45.16 50.67
N GLY A 121 18.62 -44.20 50.56
CA GLY A 121 18.68 -43.04 51.45
C GLY A 121 17.33 -42.35 51.54
N MET A 122 16.74 -42.39 52.74
CA MET A 122 15.57 -41.62 53.22
C MET A 122 14.63 -41.10 52.12
N VAL A 123 13.71 -41.96 51.69
CA VAL A 123 12.64 -41.67 50.72
C VAL A 123 11.80 -40.47 51.20
N GLN A 124 11.70 -39.42 50.37
CA GLN A 124 10.77 -38.32 50.62
C GLN A 124 9.36 -38.89 50.85
N PRO A 125 8.69 -38.59 51.97
CA PRO A 125 7.39 -39.19 52.27
C PRO A 125 6.36 -38.79 51.20
N MET A 126 5.97 -39.77 50.39
CA MET A 126 5.01 -39.61 49.30
C MET A 126 3.58 -39.76 49.82
N ARG A 127 2.68 -38.87 49.41
CA ARG A 127 1.24 -39.00 49.68
C ARG A 127 0.48 -39.32 48.41
N ALA A 128 -0.37 -40.34 48.48
CA ALA A 128 -1.17 -40.81 47.35
C ALA A 128 -2.60 -40.29 47.41
N ARG A 129 -3.15 -39.84 46.28
CA ARG A 129 -4.59 -39.55 46.12
C ARG A 129 -5.09 -39.87 44.72
N ILE A 130 -6.41 -39.88 44.55
CA ILE A 130 -7.07 -40.16 43.26
C ILE A 130 -7.64 -38.85 42.70
N ALA A 131 -7.32 -38.55 41.45
CA ALA A 131 -7.77 -37.34 40.77
C ALA A 131 -9.29 -37.19 40.79
N GLY A 132 -9.78 -35.98 41.10
CA GLY A 132 -11.21 -35.65 41.14
C GLY A 132 -12.04 -36.34 42.23
N ARG A 133 -11.46 -37.22 43.06
CA ARG A 133 -12.19 -37.96 44.11
C ARG A 133 -11.75 -37.60 45.52
N VAL A 134 -10.50 -37.17 45.70
CA VAL A 134 -9.92 -36.93 47.02
C VAL A 134 -9.32 -35.53 47.05
N THR A 135 -9.86 -34.69 47.94
CA THR A 135 -9.35 -33.33 48.22
C THR A 135 -8.21 -33.41 49.24
N PRO A 136 -7.06 -32.75 49.02
CA PRO A 136 -5.95 -32.73 49.99
C PRO A 136 -6.35 -31.97 51.26
N THR A 137 -5.99 -32.46 52.44
CA THR A 137 -6.35 -31.82 53.73
C THR A 137 -5.50 -30.58 54.03
N THR A 138 -5.97 -29.66 54.87
CA THR A 138 -5.31 -28.37 55.18
C THR A 138 -3.82 -28.44 55.55
N ASN A 139 -3.39 -29.40 56.39
CA ASN A 139 -1.97 -29.60 56.74
C ASN A 139 -1.11 -30.14 55.58
N GLN A 140 -1.73 -30.62 54.48
CA GLN A 140 -1.06 -31.23 53.32
C GLN A 140 -0.64 -30.21 52.27
N SER A 141 -1.32 -29.06 52.22
CA SER A 141 -1.05 -27.98 51.27
C SER A 141 -0.01 -26.95 51.76
N GLU A 142 0.39 -27.01 53.03
CA GLU A 142 1.42 -26.14 53.63
C GLU A 142 2.82 -26.77 53.61
N LEU A 143 2.90 -28.11 53.61
CA LEU A 143 4.14 -28.86 53.57
C LEU A 143 4.41 -29.28 52.12
N SER A 144 5.54 -28.82 51.57
CA SER A 144 6.03 -29.13 50.23
C SER A 144 6.47 -30.60 50.06
N ASN A 145 5.62 -31.55 50.49
CA ASN A 145 5.85 -32.98 50.34
C ASN A 145 5.49 -33.43 48.92
N LEU A 146 6.16 -34.50 48.46
CA LEU A 146 5.84 -35.18 47.21
C LEU A 146 4.43 -35.75 47.27
N GLU A 147 3.62 -35.41 46.27
CA GLU A 147 2.27 -35.92 46.13
C GLU A 147 2.12 -36.67 44.80
N MET A 148 1.54 -37.86 44.87
CA MET A 148 1.21 -38.72 43.74
C MET A 148 -0.31 -38.72 43.55
N ILE A 149 -0.74 -38.30 42.35
CA ILE A 149 -2.13 -38.25 41.93
C ILE A 149 -2.35 -39.36 40.90
N GLU A 150 -3.11 -40.39 41.27
CA GLU A 150 -3.49 -41.46 40.36
C GLU A 150 -4.66 -41.02 39.48
N ILE A 151 -4.51 -41.17 38.16
CA ILE A 151 -5.53 -40.82 37.18
C ILE A 151 -6.47 -42.03 36.99
N PRO A 152 -7.77 -41.91 37.29
CA PRO A 152 -8.69 -43.05 37.24
C PRO A 152 -9.12 -43.35 35.80
N ILE A 153 -8.49 -44.36 35.17
CA ILE A 153 -8.74 -44.73 33.76
C ILE A 153 -9.44 -46.09 33.69
N LYS A 154 -10.45 -46.20 32.81
CA LYS A 154 -11.22 -47.46 32.61
C LYS A 154 -10.54 -48.49 31.71
N PHE A 155 -9.60 -48.04 30.88
CA PHE A 155 -8.88 -48.85 29.90
C PHE A 155 -7.39 -48.92 30.25
N ASN A 156 -6.68 -49.94 29.76
CA ASN A 156 -5.23 -50.06 29.99
C ASN A 156 -4.47 -49.00 29.17
N PRO A 157 -3.82 -48.01 29.79
CA PRO A 157 -3.11 -46.94 29.09
C PRO A 157 -1.83 -47.49 28.42
N SER A 158 -1.52 -47.01 27.22
CA SER A 158 -0.32 -47.40 26.48
C SER A 158 0.72 -46.28 26.42
N ASN A 159 0.28 -45.05 26.21
CA ASN A 159 1.13 -43.88 26.04
C ASN A 159 0.50 -42.64 26.68
N ILE A 160 1.35 -41.69 27.08
CA ILE A 160 0.95 -40.40 27.66
C ILE A 160 1.68 -39.24 26.98
N THR A 161 1.04 -38.08 26.91
CA THR A 161 1.68 -36.79 26.61
C THR A 161 0.91 -35.68 27.31
N CYS A 162 1.57 -34.57 27.62
CA CYS A 162 0.94 -33.39 28.19
C CYS A 162 1.12 -32.17 27.25
N CYS A 163 0.20 -31.22 27.34
CA CYS A 163 0.37 -29.91 26.73
C CYS A 163 1.09 -29.00 27.72
N GLN A 164 2.28 -28.52 27.33
CA GLN A 164 3.17 -27.75 28.20
C GLN A 164 2.54 -26.48 28.79
N ILE A 165 1.65 -25.82 28.06
CA ILE A 165 1.05 -24.53 28.47
C ILE A 165 -0.33 -24.68 29.11
N SER A 166 -1.22 -25.50 28.54
CA SER A 166 -2.55 -25.72 29.17
C SER A 166 -2.47 -26.60 30.41
N GLY A 167 -1.47 -27.48 30.51
CA GLY A 167 -1.36 -28.47 31.58
C GLY A 167 -2.14 -29.76 31.33
N ASN A 168 -2.97 -29.81 30.28
CA ASN A 168 -3.84 -30.95 30.01
C ASN A 168 -3.03 -32.22 29.64
N ILE A 169 -3.55 -33.38 30.02
CA ILE A 169 -2.95 -34.68 29.77
C ILE A 169 -3.76 -35.43 28.71
N LEU A 170 -3.08 -35.97 27.70
CA LEU A 170 -3.62 -36.87 26.69
C LEU A 170 -3.09 -38.29 26.94
N ILE A 171 -4.02 -39.23 27.08
CA ILE A 171 -3.75 -40.63 27.40
C ILE A 171 -4.28 -41.50 26.27
N GLN A 172 -3.41 -42.34 25.72
CA GLN A 172 -3.78 -43.32 24.71
C GLN A 172 -4.12 -44.65 25.38
N ALA A 173 -5.22 -45.28 24.96
CA ALA A 173 -5.56 -46.66 25.27
C ALA A 173 -6.02 -47.37 23.98
N GLY A 174 -5.10 -48.09 23.34
CA GLY A 174 -5.35 -48.71 22.03
C GLY A 174 -5.64 -47.67 20.95
N LYS A 175 -6.86 -47.68 20.40
CA LYS A 175 -7.34 -46.69 19.41
C LYS A 175 -7.99 -45.45 20.03
N LYS A 176 -8.16 -45.42 21.36
CA LYS A 176 -8.85 -44.33 22.06
C LYS A 176 -7.86 -43.34 22.62
N LEU A 177 -8.20 -42.06 22.51
CA LEU A 177 -7.48 -40.93 23.06
C LEU A 177 -8.38 -40.23 24.09
N ILE A 178 -7.96 -40.24 25.34
CA ILE A 178 -8.72 -39.73 26.49
C ILE A 178 -7.97 -38.52 27.02
N ILE A 179 -8.69 -37.43 27.30
CA ILE A 179 -8.08 -36.18 27.74
C ILE A 179 -8.52 -35.90 29.17
N TYR A 180 -7.55 -35.58 30.04
CA TYR A 180 -7.79 -35.08 31.38
C TYR A 180 -7.41 -33.60 31.44
N GLY A 181 -8.36 -32.77 31.86
CA GLY A 181 -8.18 -31.34 32.06
C GLY A 181 -7.34 -31.06 33.31
N PHE A 182 -6.39 -30.13 33.20
CA PHE A 182 -5.64 -29.63 34.34
C PHE A 182 -6.42 -28.51 35.04
N HIS A 183 -6.63 -28.68 36.34
CA HIS A 183 -7.38 -27.73 37.15
C HIS A 183 -6.59 -27.32 38.39
N ILE A 184 -6.54 -26.02 38.66
CA ILE A 184 -6.08 -25.48 39.93
C ILE A 184 -7.33 -25.26 40.78
N LYS A 185 -7.56 -26.16 41.74
CA LYS A 185 -8.70 -26.08 42.67
C LYS A 185 -8.28 -25.37 43.94
N THR A 186 -9.26 -24.81 44.64
CA THR A 186 -9.06 -24.16 45.93
C THR A 186 -9.75 -24.99 47.00
N HIS A 187 -9.04 -25.31 48.06
CA HIS A 187 -9.61 -25.98 49.21
C HIS A 187 -10.60 -25.06 49.94
N ASP A 188 -11.80 -25.57 50.25
CA ASP A 188 -12.90 -24.74 50.76
C ASP A 188 -12.58 -24.03 52.09
N ILE A 189 -11.90 -24.74 53.00
CA ILE A 189 -11.57 -24.24 54.35
C ILE A 189 -10.27 -23.42 54.33
N SER A 190 -9.13 -24.06 54.03
CA SER A 190 -7.81 -23.42 54.06
C SER A 190 -7.56 -22.36 52.98
N LYS A 191 -8.42 -22.28 51.95
CA LYS A 191 -8.22 -21.45 50.75
C LYS A 191 -6.92 -21.69 50.00
N LEU A 192 -6.22 -22.79 50.31
CA LEU A 192 -5.00 -23.19 49.62
C LEU A 192 -5.35 -23.79 48.26
N ARG A 193 -4.53 -23.45 47.26
CA ARG A 193 -4.69 -23.95 45.90
C ARG A 193 -3.92 -25.25 45.72
N PHE A 194 -4.45 -26.19 44.95
CA PHE A 194 -3.81 -27.46 44.63
C PHE A 194 -4.10 -27.87 43.18
N VAL A 195 -3.24 -28.71 42.62
CA VAL A 195 -3.38 -29.26 41.26
C VAL A 195 -4.32 -30.45 41.28
N ASP A 196 -5.24 -30.57 40.35
CA ASP A 196 -6.09 -31.75 40.18
C ASP A 196 -6.41 -31.99 38.71
N PHE A 197 -6.91 -33.18 38.39
CA PHE A 197 -7.23 -33.58 37.02
C PHE A 197 -8.65 -34.14 36.92
N GLU A 198 -9.36 -33.77 35.86
CA GLU A 198 -10.73 -34.26 35.59
C GLU A 198 -10.84 -34.80 34.17
N GLU A 199 -11.54 -35.92 34.00
CA GLU A 199 -11.77 -36.50 32.67
C GLU A 199 -12.72 -35.58 31.87
N LEU A 200 -12.29 -35.17 30.67
CA LEU A 200 -13.13 -34.37 29.80
C LEU A 200 -14.33 -35.18 29.27
N PRO A 201 -15.44 -34.52 28.89
CA PRO A 201 -16.65 -35.19 28.40
C PRO A 201 -16.48 -35.96 27.08
N LEU A 202 -15.32 -35.86 26.45
CA LEU A 202 -15.03 -36.39 25.12
C LEU A 202 -13.81 -37.30 25.13
N HIS A 203 -13.85 -38.33 24.31
CA HIS A 203 -12.69 -39.10 23.87
C HIS A 203 -12.68 -39.20 22.35
N ILE A 204 -11.50 -39.32 21.76
CA ILE A 204 -11.35 -39.43 20.31
C ILE A 204 -10.99 -40.88 19.97
N GLU A 205 -11.75 -41.48 19.08
CA GLU A 205 -11.46 -42.82 18.55
C GLU A 205 -10.80 -42.71 17.17
N MET A 206 -9.61 -43.28 17.06
CA MET A 206 -8.81 -43.31 15.86
C MET A 206 -9.10 -44.57 15.03
N SER A 207 -8.94 -44.47 13.72
CA SER A 207 -9.01 -45.62 12.79
C SER A 207 -7.87 -46.65 13.00
N PHE A 208 -6.69 -46.18 13.43
CA PHE A 208 -5.50 -46.99 13.70
C PHE A 208 -5.01 -46.83 15.15
N ILE A 209 -4.10 -47.69 15.58
CA ILE A 209 -3.43 -47.60 16.89
C ILE A 209 -2.19 -46.71 16.71
N PRO A 210 -2.13 -45.51 17.33
CA PRO A 210 -0.93 -44.68 17.30
C PRO A 210 0.24 -45.34 18.05
N LEU A 211 1.46 -45.12 17.59
CA LEU A 211 2.70 -45.44 18.31
C LEU A 211 3.28 -44.22 19.03
N LYS A 212 3.10 -43.03 18.44
CA LYS A 212 3.46 -41.75 19.04
C LYS A 212 2.26 -40.82 19.02
N ILE A 213 2.02 -40.14 20.12
CA ILE A 213 0.99 -39.10 20.26
C ILE A 213 1.64 -37.81 20.77
N LYS A 214 1.20 -36.67 20.24
CA LYS A 214 1.58 -35.33 20.69
C LYS A 214 0.36 -34.45 20.78
N MET A 215 0.31 -33.62 21.81
CA MET A 215 -0.76 -32.65 22.04
C MET A 215 -0.16 -31.28 22.31
N CYS A 216 -0.70 -30.27 21.67
CA CYS A 216 -0.42 -28.88 21.98
C CYS A 216 -1.70 -28.07 21.82
N GLU A 217 -2.11 -27.36 22.88
CA GLU A 217 -3.37 -26.62 22.91
C GLU A 217 -4.51 -27.55 22.46
N ASN A 218 -5.31 -27.14 21.47
CA ASN A 218 -6.37 -27.96 20.89
C ASN A 218 -5.95 -28.75 19.64
N TYR A 219 -4.66 -28.96 19.43
CA TYR A 219 -4.10 -29.70 18.30
C TYR A 219 -3.52 -31.03 18.78
N ILE A 220 -3.87 -32.10 18.07
CA ILE A 220 -3.45 -33.46 18.39
C ILE A 220 -2.87 -34.08 17.12
N ALA A 221 -1.69 -34.70 17.25
CA ALA A 221 -1.02 -35.44 16.20
C ALA A 221 -0.77 -36.89 16.64
N CYS A 222 -1.07 -37.83 15.77
CA CYS A 222 -0.99 -39.27 16.00
C CYS A 222 -0.23 -39.95 14.86
N LEU A 223 0.84 -40.66 15.20
CA LEU A 223 1.72 -41.31 14.24
C LEU A 223 1.80 -42.81 14.51
N ASN A 224 1.71 -43.63 13.46
CA ASN A 224 2.23 -45.00 13.47
C ASN A 224 3.24 -45.17 12.30
N LYS A 225 3.73 -46.39 12.08
CA LYS A 225 4.73 -46.67 11.03
C LYS A 225 4.31 -46.22 9.62
N ASN A 226 3.01 -46.20 9.31
CA ASN A 226 2.52 -45.99 7.95
C ASN A 226 1.63 -44.75 7.80
N ASN A 227 1.08 -44.23 8.90
CA ASN A 227 0.01 -43.25 8.92
C ASN A 227 0.34 -42.10 9.88
N ILE A 228 0.14 -40.86 9.43
CA ILE A 228 0.12 -39.64 10.27
C ILE A 228 -1.25 -38.96 10.18
N HIS A 229 -1.89 -38.76 11.34
CA HIS A 229 -3.14 -38.00 11.45
C HIS A 229 -2.95 -36.83 12.43
N MET A 230 -3.07 -35.60 11.93
CA MET A 230 -3.10 -34.40 12.75
C MET A 230 -4.43 -33.67 12.55
N PHE A 231 -5.04 -33.25 13.64
CA PHE A 231 -6.31 -32.53 13.62
C PHE A 231 -6.42 -31.53 14.78
N LYS A 232 -7.26 -30.52 14.59
CA LYS A 232 -7.62 -29.50 15.57
C LYS A 232 -9.01 -29.80 16.11
N VAL A 233 -9.16 -29.81 17.43
CA VAL A 233 -10.46 -29.97 18.09
C VAL A 233 -11.11 -28.59 18.27
N ILE A 234 -12.28 -28.38 17.70
CA ILE A 234 -13.02 -27.10 17.74
C ILE A 234 -14.35 -27.30 18.43
N TRP A 235 -14.77 -26.28 19.18
CA TRP A 235 -16.10 -26.20 19.80
C TRP A 235 -17.00 -25.32 18.93
N LYS A 236 -18.16 -25.84 18.50
CA LYS A 236 -19.18 -25.07 17.77
C LYS A 236 -20.43 -24.92 18.63
N LEU A 237 -20.96 -23.69 18.67
CA LEU A 237 -22.30 -23.40 19.15
C LEU A 237 -23.26 -23.69 17.99
N ASN A 238 -24.28 -24.53 18.18
CA ASN A 238 -25.31 -24.71 17.16
C ASN A 238 -26.07 -23.39 16.97
N ALA A 239 -25.88 -22.73 15.82
CA ALA A 239 -26.88 -21.77 15.34
C ALA A 239 -28.14 -22.57 14.94
N PRO A 240 -29.37 -22.05 15.19
CA PRO A 240 -30.59 -22.73 14.77
C PRO A 240 -30.54 -22.98 13.26
N GLU A 241 -30.84 -24.21 12.85
CA GLU A 241 -30.87 -24.64 11.45
C GLU A 241 -31.82 -23.74 10.65
N LYS A 242 -31.27 -22.73 9.96
CA LYS A 242 -31.97 -22.14 8.82
C LYS A 242 -31.82 -23.09 7.65
N ASN A 243 -32.96 -23.62 7.21
CA ASN A 243 -33.14 -24.45 6.02
C ASN A 243 -32.14 -24.09 4.92
N LYS A 244 -31.23 -25.02 4.60
CA LYS A 244 -30.42 -24.95 3.39
C LYS A 244 -31.34 -25.23 2.20
N GLU A 245 -31.86 -24.17 1.60
CA GLU A 245 -32.30 -24.22 0.21
C GLU A 245 -31.12 -24.59 -0.68
N ARG A 246 -31.39 -25.50 -1.60
CA ARG A 246 -30.51 -25.88 -2.69
C ARG A 246 -30.54 -24.77 -3.76
N ASP A 247 -29.42 -24.68 -4.47
CA ASP A 247 -29.21 -23.98 -5.74
C ASP A 247 -29.03 -22.45 -5.69
N LYS A 248 -27.80 -22.01 -5.99
CA LYS A 248 -27.52 -21.13 -7.14
C LYS A 248 -26.01 -21.02 -7.41
N CYS A 249 -25.65 -21.56 -8.58
CA CYS A 249 -24.63 -21.14 -9.54
C CYS A 249 -23.43 -20.32 -9.03
N ASP A 250 -22.28 -21.00 -8.88
CA ASP A 250 -20.97 -20.36 -8.91
C ASP A 250 -20.64 -19.94 -10.35
N ILE A 251 -20.63 -18.63 -10.59
CA ILE A 251 -20.11 -18.02 -11.80
C ILE A 251 -18.58 -18.04 -11.70
N ASN A 252 -17.96 -18.73 -12.65
CA ASN A 252 -16.51 -18.79 -12.86
C ASN A 252 -15.87 -17.40 -12.87
N PHE A 253 -15.09 -17.07 -11.85
CA PHE A 253 -13.95 -16.16 -12.00
C PHE A 253 -12.73 -17.00 -12.38
N LYS A 254 -12.41 -17.00 -13.68
CA LYS A 254 -11.10 -17.42 -14.18
C LYS A 254 -10.05 -16.43 -13.68
N VAL A 255 -9.42 -16.76 -12.54
CA VAL A 255 -8.10 -16.23 -12.21
C VAL A 255 -7.09 -17.22 -12.79
N THR A 256 -6.49 -16.86 -13.92
CA THR A 256 -5.25 -17.47 -14.38
C THR A 256 -4.15 -17.11 -13.39
N LYS A 257 -3.85 -18.01 -12.46
CA LYS A 257 -2.58 -18.05 -11.74
C LYS A 257 -1.98 -19.42 -11.92
N GLU A 258 -0.95 -19.46 -12.74
CA GLU A 258 0.07 -20.50 -12.73
C GLU A 258 0.74 -20.47 -11.35
N ASP A 259 0.20 -21.19 -10.37
CA ASP A 259 0.98 -21.66 -9.23
C ASP A 259 0.25 -22.81 -8.51
N VAL A 260 0.96 -23.93 -8.48
CA VAL A 260 0.52 -25.26 -8.06
C VAL A 260 0.27 -25.28 -6.55
N THR A 261 -1.02 -25.34 -6.15
CA THR A 261 -1.46 -25.54 -4.76
C THR A 261 -2.20 -26.87 -4.63
N ILE A 262 -1.96 -27.62 -3.53
CA ILE A 262 -2.73 -28.84 -3.23
C ILE A 262 -4.12 -28.43 -2.77
N ASN A 263 -5.11 -28.56 -3.66
CA ASN A 263 -6.51 -28.35 -3.28
C ASN A 263 -7.08 -29.62 -2.63
N TYR A 264 -7.01 -29.72 -1.31
CA TYR A 264 -7.55 -30.85 -0.55
C TYR A 264 -9.05 -31.07 -0.79
N LYS A 265 -9.85 -30.02 -1.09
CA LYS A 265 -11.27 -30.19 -1.46
C LYS A 265 -11.42 -30.85 -2.83
N GLU A 266 -10.53 -30.57 -3.78
CA GLU A 266 -10.51 -31.26 -5.08
C GLU A 266 -10.01 -32.70 -4.91
N LEU A 267 -9.03 -32.98 -4.05
CA LEU A 267 -8.64 -34.37 -3.72
C LEU A 267 -9.80 -35.14 -3.06
N LEU A 268 -10.50 -34.52 -2.11
CA LEU A 268 -11.72 -35.07 -1.50
C LEU A 268 -12.84 -35.27 -2.52
N ARG A 269 -13.00 -34.34 -3.49
CA ARG A 269 -13.96 -34.47 -4.58
C ARG A 269 -13.56 -35.60 -5.53
N GLN A 270 -12.29 -35.71 -5.88
CA GLN A 270 -11.74 -36.79 -6.71
C GLN A 270 -11.90 -38.16 -6.03
N GLU A 271 -11.68 -38.27 -4.72
CA GLU A 271 -11.92 -39.50 -3.95
C GLU A 271 -13.42 -39.86 -3.85
N ARG A 272 -14.30 -38.85 -3.78
CA ARG A 272 -15.76 -39.04 -3.84
C ARG A 272 -16.24 -39.46 -5.24
N MET A 273 -15.56 -39.01 -6.29
CA MET A 273 -15.89 -39.30 -7.69
C MET A 273 -15.24 -40.60 -8.19
N SER A 274 -14.13 -41.05 -7.59
CA SER A 274 -13.46 -42.31 -7.94
C SER A 274 -14.25 -43.51 -7.42
N LYS A 275 -14.69 -44.37 -8.35
CA LYS A 275 -15.36 -45.66 -8.06
C LYS A 275 -14.37 -46.83 -7.89
N LYS A 276 -13.07 -46.61 -8.07
CA LYS A 276 -11.98 -47.59 -7.88
C LYS A 276 -11.14 -47.25 -6.65
N GLU A 277 -10.60 -48.25 -5.97
CA GLU A 277 -9.64 -48.16 -4.85
C GLU A 277 -8.25 -47.59 -5.27
N GLU A 278 -8.19 -46.74 -6.30
CA GLU A 278 -6.94 -46.12 -6.74
C GLU A 278 -6.55 -45.00 -5.75
N ARG A 279 -5.46 -45.22 -5.01
CA ARG A 279 -4.94 -44.29 -3.99
C ARG A 279 -4.42 -43.02 -4.65
N ILE A 280 -4.92 -41.86 -4.22
CA ILE A 280 -4.51 -40.58 -4.77
C ILE A 280 -3.12 -40.22 -4.22
N THR A 281 -2.15 -40.00 -5.10
CA THR A 281 -0.80 -39.56 -4.71
C THR A 281 -0.85 -38.08 -4.33
N VAL A 282 -0.32 -37.72 -3.16
CA VAL A 282 -0.26 -36.33 -2.71
C VAL A 282 1.05 -35.72 -3.19
N ASN A 283 1.00 -34.75 -4.10
CA ASN A 283 2.21 -34.05 -4.52
C ASN A 283 2.40 -32.77 -3.69
N LEU A 284 3.25 -32.83 -2.67
CA LEU A 284 3.69 -31.66 -1.91
C LEU A 284 4.56 -30.77 -2.81
N ALA A 285 4.15 -29.53 -3.08
CA ALA A 285 4.81 -28.68 -4.09
C ALA A 285 6.26 -28.34 -3.69
N SER A 286 6.51 -28.26 -2.38
CA SER A 286 7.85 -28.08 -1.79
C SER A 286 8.78 -29.28 -2.02
N VAL A 287 8.23 -30.49 -2.19
CA VAL A 287 8.99 -31.72 -2.50
C VAL A 287 9.39 -31.75 -3.98
N VAL A 288 8.59 -31.18 -4.89
CA VAL A 288 8.83 -31.22 -6.34
C VAL A 288 9.89 -30.20 -6.79
N LYS A 289 10.00 -29.05 -6.11
CA LYS A 289 11.01 -28.01 -6.43
C LYS A 289 12.42 -28.37 -5.96
N SER A 290 12.54 -29.14 -4.88
CA SER A 290 13.81 -29.71 -4.43
C SER A 290 13.93 -31.12 -4.96
N ASN A 291 14.68 -31.37 -6.04
CA ASN A 291 14.98 -32.73 -6.50
C ASN A 291 15.47 -33.60 -5.32
N SER A 292 14.56 -34.35 -4.70
CA SER A 292 14.90 -35.33 -3.68
C SER A 292 15.74 -36.40 -4.37
N LEU A 293 16.92 -36.67 -3.82
CA LEU A 293 17.82 -37.68 -4.37
C LEU A 293 17.21 -39.10 -4.25
N ILE A 294 16.29 -39.29 -3.30
CA ILE A 294 15.75 -40.59 -2.90
C ILE A 294 14.27 -40.72 -3.33
N HIS A 295 13.42 -39.72 -3.01
CA HIS A 295 12.01 -39.70 -3.40
C HIS A 295 11.80 -38.87 -4.66
N LYS A 296 12.08 -39.44 -5.84
CA LYS A 296 11.84 -38.80 -7.14
C LYS A 296 10.38 -38.34 -7.33
N HIS A 297 9.44 -38.96 -6.62
CA HIS A 297 8.01 -38.63 -6.57
C HIS A 297 7.56 -38.63 -5.11
N SER A 298 6.50 -37.90 -4.76
CA SER A 298 6.06 -37.84 -3.36
C SER A 298 5.69 -39.24 -2.82
N PRO A 299 6.22 -39.63 -1.63
CA PRO A 299 5.98 -40.95 -1.05
C PRO A 299 4.58 -41.10 -0.43
N PHE A 300 3.76 -40.05 -0.47
CA PHE A 300 2.49 -39.99 0.25
C PHE A 300 1.28 -40.30 -0.62
N THR A 301 0.32 -40.96 0.01
CA THR A 301 -1.05 -41.14 -0.51
C THR A 301 -2.06 -40.51 0.45
N PHE A 302 -3.11 -39.93 -0.11
CA PHE A 302 -4.26 -39.42 0.63
C PHE A 302 -5.37 -40.47 0.61
N VAL A 303 -5.96 -40.77 1.77
CA VAL A 303 -7.09 -41.69 1.91
C VAL A 303 -8.00 -41.18 3.02
N ASP A 304 -9.05 -40.43 2.68
CA ASP A 304 -10.04 -39.92 3.65
C ASP A 304 -10.94 -41.06 4.18
N LYS A 305 -11.30 -42.05 3.35
CA LYS A 305 -12.25 -43.11 3.73
C LYS A 305 -11.72 -44.07 4.82
N GLU A 306 -10.42 -44.34 4.87
CA GLU A 306 -9.82 -45.29 5.83
C GLU A 306 -9.22 -44.61 7.07
N MET A 307 -8.94 -43.31 7.02
CA MET A 307 -8.13 -42.59 8.01
C MET A 307 -8.93 -41.52 8.75
N ASN A 308 -9.95 -41.99 9.49
CA ASN A 308 -10.87 -41.14 10.24
C ASN A 308 -10.55 -41.10 11.74
N ALA A 309 -10.95 -40.00 12.38
CA ALA A 309 -10.98 -39.82 13.82
C ALA A 309 -12.39 -39.35 14.22
N LEU A 310 -12.98 -39.96 15.25
CA LEU A 310 -14.35 -39.69 15.67
C LEU A 310 -14.39 -39.20 17.11
N VAL A 311 -15.13 -38.13 17.37
CA VAL A 311 -15.40 -37.68 18.74
C VAL A 311 -16.54 -38.51 19.32
N LYS A 312 -16.29 -39.14 20.45
CA LYS A 312 -17.28 -39.86 21.24
C LYS A 312 -17.41 -39.24 22.62
N TYR A 313 -18.61 -39.29 23.18
CA TYR A 313 -18.93 -38.68 24.46
C TYR A 313 -19.06 -39.74 25.55
N ASN A 314 -18.56 -39.42 26.75
CA ASN A 314 -18.58 -40.33 27.89
C ASN A 314 -19.96 -40.41 28.57
N TYR A 315 -20.79 -39.39 28.39
CA TYR A 315 -22.15 -39.26 28.89
C TYR A 315 -22.98 -38.45 27.87
N PRO A 316 -24.32 -38.60 27.85
CA PRO A 316 -25.16 -37.68 27.10
C PRO A 316 -24.92 -36.27 27.68
N LEU A 317 -24.41 -35.33 26.87
CA LEU A 317 -24.37 -33.92 27.26
C LEU A 317 -25.81 -33.51 27.64
N GLU A 318 -26.02 -32.99 28.84
CA GLU A 318 -27.32 -32.46 29.28
C GLU A 318 -27.84 -31.39 28.31
N ASP A 319 -26.91 -30.75 27.59
CA ASP A 319 -27.17 -29.66 26.68
C ASP A 319 -26.82 -30.07 25.23
N LYS A 320 -27.84 -30.40 24.42
CA LYS A 320 -27.73 -30.82 23.01
C LYS A 320 -27.14 -29.74 22.08
N SER A 321 -26.92 -28.53 22.60
CA SER A 321 -26.41 -27.36 21.88
C SER A 321 -24.88 -27.39 21.63
N HIS A 322 -24.14 -28.23 22.37
CA HIS A 322 -22.69 -28.27 22.36
C HIS A 322 -22.13 -29.44 21.55
N LYS A 323 -21.45 -29.16 20.43
CA LYS A 323 -20.76 -30.19 19.62
C LYS A 323 -19.28 -29.86 19.45
N TYR A 324 -18.44 -30.88 19.59
CA TYR A 324 -17.02 -30.81 19.22
C TYR A 324 -16.85 -31.38 17.82
N GLU A 325 -16.08 -30.66 17.00
CA GLU A 325 -15.76 -31.04 15.64
C GLU A 325 -14.26 -31.15 15.49
N LEU A 326 -13.82 -32.11 14.67
CA LEU A 326 -12.42 -32.26 14.30
C LEU A 326 -12.21 -31.59 12.95
N VAL A 327 -11.28 -30.65 12.90
CA VAL A 327 -10.76 -30.11 11.64
C VAL A 327 -9.46 -30.85 11.35
N HIS A 328 -9.50 -31.72 10.35
CA HIS A 328 -8.34 -32.49 9.94
C HIS A 328 -7.35 -31.60 9.17
N LEU A 329 -6.06 -31.67 9.56
CA LEU A 329 -4.99 -30.84 9.02
C LEU A 329 -3.99 -31.67 8.20
N ILE A 330 -3.58 -32.83 8.72
CA ILE A 330 -2.70 -33.77 8.01
C ILE A 330 -3.33 -35.16 8.05
N GLN A 331 -3.51 -35.77 6.88
CA GLN A 331 -3.91 -37.17 6.69
C GLN A 331 -3.04 -37.78 5.60
N LEU A 332 -1.87 -38.31 5.98
CA LEU A 332 -0.93 -38.90 5.03
C LEU A 332 -0.64 -40.35 5.38
N ARG A 333 -0.59 -41.18 4.33
CA ARG A 333 -0.16 -42.58 4.40
C ARG A 333 1.03 -42.81 3.49
N LEU A 334 2.06 -43.46 4.02
CA LEU A 334 3.25 -43.85 3.27
C LEU A 334 2.94 -44.96 2.27
N LYS A 335 3.47 -44.82 1.05
CA LYS A 335 3.58 -45.94 0.11
C LYS A 335 4.63 -46.93 0.62
N PRO A 336 4.44 -48.23 0.42
CA PRO A 336 5.48 -49.21 0.74
C PRO A 336 6.64 -49.04 -0.25
N ILE A 337 7.66 -48.30 0.15
CA ILE A 337 8.89 -48.09 -0.61
C ILE A 337 9.98 -48.95 0.05
N ILE A 338 10.68 -49.74 -0.75
CA ILE A 338 11.83 -50.53 -0.29
C ILE A 338 13.08 -49.69 -0.54
N ILE A 339 13.84 -49.44 0.51
CA ILE A 339 15.12 -48.75 0.45
C ILE A 339 16.21 -49.81 0.45
N GLU A 340 17.02 -49.83 -0.61
CA GLU A 340 18.23 -50.66 -0.68
C GLU A 340 19.34 -49.97 0.12
N ASN A 341 19.67 -50.52 1.30
CA ASN A 341 20.85 -50.10 2.05
C ASN A 341 21.98 -51.12 1.85
N THR A 342 23.24 -50.72 2.07
CA THR A 342 24.44 -51.55 1.82
C THR A 342 24.45 -52.90 2.56
N GLN A 343 23.60 -53.08 3.58
CA GLN A 343 23.54 -54.28 4.43
C GLN A 343 22.15 -54.94 4.52
N SER A 344 21.05 -54.29 4.09
CA SER A 344 19.69 -54.86 4.15
C SER A 344 18.64 -54.09 3.33
N GLN A 345 17.55 -54.77 2.96
CA GLN A 345 16.34 -54.15 2.42
C GLN A 345 15.47 -53.64 3.58
N ILE A 346 15.33 -52.32 3.71
CA ILE A 346 14.54 -51.70 4.79
C ILE A 346 13.29 -51.07 4.18
N LEU A 347 12.12 -51.42 4.71
CA LEU A 347 10.86 -50.80 4.31
C LEU A 347 10.78 -49.40 4.90
N GLU A 348 10.41 -48.42 4.08
CA GLU A 348 10.18 -47.06 4.54
C GLU A 348 9.04 -46.99 5.56
N GLU A 349 9.31 -46.33 6.68
CA GLU A 349 8.33 -46.08 7.74
C GLU A 349 8.51 -44.69 8.33
N PHE A 350 7.44 -44.15 8.93
CA PHE A 350 7.52 -42.96 9.74
C PHE A 350 8.25 -43.26 11.05
N LYS A 351 9.21 -42.40 11.40
CA LYS A 351 10.04 -42.55 12.61
C LYS A 351 9.68 -41.56 13.70
N CYS A 352 9.67 -40.27 13.39
CA CYS A 352 9.55 -39.22 14.41
C CYS A 352 8.40 -38.26 14.15
N LEU A 353 7.89 -37.68 15.24
CA LEU A 353 6.83 -36.69 15.27
C LEU A 353 7.18 -35.62 16.31
N ILE A 354 7.33 -34.37 15.87
CA ILE A 354 7.42 -33.19 16.71
C ILE A 354 6.20 -32.32 16.45
N LEU A 355 5.55 -31.87 17.53
CA LEU A 355 4.50 -30.86 17.49
C LEU A 355 4.94 -29.70 18.39
N HIS A 356 5.20 -28.54 17.79
CA HIS A 356 5.80 -27.40 18.48
C HIS A 356 4.98 -26.12 18.27
N PRO A 357 4.39 -25.53 19.32
CA PRO A 357 3.68 -24.25 19.21
C PRO A 357 4.64 -23.06 19.14
N LEU A 358 4.31 -22.06 18.32
CA LEU A 358 4.97 -20.76 18.30
C LEU A 358 4.12 -19.72 18.99
N TYR A 359 4.66 -19.18 20.08
CA TYR A 359 4.06 -18.08 20.83
C TYR A 359 4.85 -16.80 20.59
N CYS A 360 4.15 -15.72 20.25
CA CYS A 360 4.72 -14.40 20.06
C CYS A 360 4.06 -13.39 20.99
N GLU A 361 4.69 -12.22 21.16
CA GLU A 361 4.08 -11.15 21.95
C GLU A 361 2.68 -10.80 21.43
N GLY A 362 1.71 -10.82 22.33
CA GLY A 362 0.32 -10.50 22.04
C GLY A 362 -0.41 -10.15 23.31
N ASN A 363 -1.54 -9.47 23.19
CA ASN A 363 -2.40 -9.23 24.35
C ASN A 363 -3.02 -10.55 24.80
N LYS A 364 -3.20 -10.72 26.13
CA LYS A 364 -4.07 -11.77 26.66
C LYS A 364 -5.43 -11.62 25.95
N GLY A 365 -5.84 -12.66 25.23
CA GLY A 365 -7.10 -12.64 24.49
C GLY A 365 -8.26 -12.31 25.44
N SER A 366 -9.18 -11.47 24.97
CA SER A 366 -10.43 -11.24 25.68
C SER A 366 -11.17 -12.57 25.85
N ASP A 367 -11.75 -12.78 27.02
CA ASP A 367 -12.42 -14.03 27.34
C ASP A 367 -13.70 -14.14 26.49
N SER A 368 -13.59 -14.76 25.32
CA SER A 368 -14.67 -14.87 24.33
C SER A 368 -15.92 -15.65 24.78
N GLY A 369 -16.06 -15.98 26.07
CA GLY A 369 -17.16 -16.78 26.61
C GLY A 369 -17.16 -18.25 26.16
N ILE A 370 -16.20 -18.66 25.33
CA ILE A 370 -16.03 -20.03 24.84
C ILE A 370 -15.35 -20.88 25.93
N PRO A 371 -15.86 -22.08 26.26
CA PRO A 371 -15.24 -22.98 27.23
C PRO A 371 -13.76 -23.26 26.88
N ARG A 372 -12.84 -22.87 27.76
CA ARG A 372 -11.37 -23.04 27.61
C ARG A 372 -10.88 -24.48 27.84
N ILE A 373 -11.68 -25.48 27.46
CA ILE A 373 -11.47 -26.87 27.89
C ILE A 373 -10.13 -27.45 27.39
N LEU A 374 -9.74 -27.14 26.15
CA LEU A 374 -8.48 -27.59 25.54
C LEU A 374 -7.46 -26.46 25.31
N LYS A 375 -7.83 -25.22 25.64
CA LYS A 375 -7.05 -24.02 25.28
C LYS A 375 -6.51 -23.37 26.55
N SER A 376 -5.24 -22.97 26.53
CA SER A 376 -4.63 -22.22 27.62
C SER A 376 -5.15 -20.78 27.68
N GLY A 377 -4.94 -20.13 28.83
CA GLY A 377 -5.21 -18.70 29.01
C GLY A 377 -4.32 -17.78 28.17
N TYR A 378 -3.28 -18.31 27.51
CA TYR A 378 -2.33 -17.56 26.68
C TYR A 378 -2.61 -17.71 25.19
N ARG A 379 -3.83 -18.08 24.82
CA ARG A 379 -4.22 -18.35 23.44
C ARG A 379 -3.95 -17.19 22.47
N GLY A 380 -4.02 -15.94 22.94
CA GLY A 380 -3.70 -14.75 22.13
C GLY A 380 -2.23 -14.63 21.74
N TYR A 381 -1.33 -15.32 22.45
CA TYR A 381 0.09 -15.41 22.13
C TYR A 381 0.36 -16.48 21.07
N LEU A 382 -0.49 -17.51 20.95
CA LEU A 382 -0.31 -18.57 19.96
C LEU A 382 -0.57 -18.03 18.56
N LYS A 383 0.45 -18.08 17.70
CA LYS A 383 0.35 -17.64 16.30
C LYS A 383 0.31 -18.81 15.35
N ASP A 384 1.31 -19.69 15.45
CA ASP A 384 1.49 -20.81 14.54
C ASP A 384 1.75 -22.11 15.29
N ILE A 385 1.48 -23.24 14.63
CA ILE A 385 1.84 -24.56 15.10
C ILE A 385 2.64 -25.29 14.05
N ILE A 386 3.79 -25.80 14.48
CA ILE A 386 4.71 -26.57 13.68
C ILE A 386 4.46 -28.06 13.91
N CYS A 387 4.40 -28.83 12.83
CA CYS A 387 4.45 -30.27 12.85
C CYS A 387 5.61 -30.76 11.98
N ILE A 388 6.59 -31.44 12.57
CA ILE A 388 7.66 -32.10 11.82
C ILE A 388 7.41 -33.60 11.88
N ILE A 389 7.36 -34.23 10.71
CA ILE A 389 7.33 -35.69 10.57
C ILE A 389 8.55 -36.14 9.81
N THR A 390 9.08 -37.31 10.16
CA THR A 390 10.21 -37.90 9.42
C THR A 390 9.86 -39.28 8.92
N THR A 391 10.27 -39.55 7.68
CA THR A 391 10.50 -40.92 7.22
C THR A 391 11.89 -41.35 7.65
N LEU A 392 12.38 -42.47 7.12
CA LEU A 392 13.77 -42.88 7.35
C LEU A 392 14.76 -41.91 6.70
N GLN A 393 14.42 -41.27 5.57
CA GLN A 393 15.37 -40.54 4.74
C GLN A 393 15.12 -39.03 4.69
N GLU A 394 13.89 -38.59 4.93
CA GLU A 394 13.51 -37.18 4.85
C GLU A 394 12.67 -36.71 6.03
N GLY A 395 12.81 -35.43 6.37
CA GLY A 395 11.97 -34.71 7.31
C GLY A 395 11.08 -33.71 6.58
N TYR A 396 9.81 -33.62 6.97
CA TYR A 396 8.83 -32.72 6.38
C TYR A 396 8.32 -31.75 7.44
N LEU A 397 8.53 -30.46 7.23
CA LEU A 397 8.09 -29.38 8.12
C LEU A 397 6.77 -28.79 7.63
N PHE A 398 5.73 -28.91 8.44
CA PHE A 398 4.44 -28.28 8.25
C PHE A 398 4.24 -27.15 9.26
N GLN A 399 3.66 -26.04 8.83
CA GLN A 399 3.34 -24.90 9.70
C GLN A 399 1.93 -24.42 9.42
N PHE A 400 1.11 -24.36 10.47
CA PHE A 400 -0.28 -23.96 10.41
C PHE A 400 -0.47 -22.66 11.17
N CYS A 401 -0.96 -21.63 10.47
CA CYS A 401 -1.40 -20.42 11.14
C CYS A 401 -2.68 -20.71 11.91
N ASP A 402 -2.74 -20.26 13.15
CA ASP A 402 -3.89 -20.55 13.97
C ASP A 402 -5.10 -19.65 13.66
N ALA A 403 -4.85 -18.42 13.18
CA ALA A 403 -5.89 -17.47 12.75
C ALA A 403 -6.54 -17.89 11.41
N ASP A 404 -5.72 -18.28 10.43
CA ASP A 404 -6.15 -18.69 9.09
C ASP A 404 -6.12 -20.22 8.97
N VAL A 405 -7.23 -20.87 9.32
CA VAL A 405 -7.37 -22.33 9.19
C VAL A 405 -7.89 -22.68 7.80
N ASP A 406 -7.30 -22.10 6.76
CA ASP A 406 -7.69 -22.40 5.39
C ASP A 406 -7.04 -23.72 4.98
N THR A 407 -7.75 -24.83 5.18
CA THR A 407 -7.26 -26.21 4.90
C THR A 407 -6.93 -26.46 3.43
N ASN A 408 -7.12 -25.47 2.55
CA ASN A 408 -6.95 -25.57 1.11
C ASN A 408 -5.52 -25.22 0.64
N LEU A 409 -4.65 -24.75 1.54
CA LEU A 409 -3.28 -24.34 1.21
C LEU A 409 -2.27 -25.47 1.49
N ASP A 410 -1.17 -25.50 0.73
CA ASP A 410 -0.02 -26.36 1.06
C ASP A 410 0.72 -25.76 2.26
N HIS A 411 0.63 -26.43 3.41
CA HIS A 411 1.27 -26.01 4.66
C HIS A 411 2.68 -26.59 4.84
N CYS A 412 3.17 -27.40 3.89
CA CYS A 412 4.53 -27.94 3.93
C CYS A 412 5.53 -26.87 3.46
N ILE A 413 6.33 -26.35 4.39
CA ILE A 413 7.27 -25.25 4.12
C ILE A 413 8.58 -25.77 3.55
N SER A 414 9.14 -26.83 4.13
CA SER A 414 10.47 -27.31 3.75
C SER A 414 10.65 -28.81 4.00
N VAL A 415 11.57 -29.40 3.24
CA VAL A 415 11.96 -30.80 3.30
C VAL A 415 13.43 -30.90 3.67
N TYR A 416 13.75 -31.72 4.66
CA TYR A 416 15.08 -31.94 5.21
C TYR A 416 15.61 -33.28 4.68
N PRO A 417 16.55 -33.27 3.72
CA PRO A 417 17.19 -34.50 3.28
C PRO A 417 18.29 -34.88 4.27
N PHE A 418 18.19 -36.07 4.86
CA PHE A 418 19.18 -36.57 5.80
C PHE A 418 20.30 -37.32 5.06
N MET A 419 21.50 -37.42 5.66
CA MET A 419 22.61 -38.14 5.03
C MET A 419 22.51 -39.67 5.18
N GLY A 420 21.59 -40.15 6.01
CA GLY A 420 21.28 -41.56 6.18
C GLY A 420 20.00 -41.79 7.00
N PRO A 421 19.65 -43.05 7.26
CA PRO A 421 18.48 -43.42 8.06
C PRO A 421 18.40 -42.70 9.41
N VAL A 422 17.28 -42.04 9.70
CA VAL A 422 17.07 -41.30 10.95
C VAL A 422 16.55 -42.17 12.08
N TYR A 423 17.17 -42.03 13.25
CA TYR A 423 16.72 -42.64 14.50
C TYR A 423 15.84 -41.70 15.31
N ASN A 424 16.27 -40.44 15.48
CA ASN A 424 15.56 -39.46 16.29
C ASN A 424 15.81 -38.02 15.79
N ILE A 425 14.90 -37.09 16.12
CA ILE A 425 15.06 -35.66 15.83
C ILE A 425 14.71 -34.81 17.05
N ALA A 426 15.37 -33.66 17.16
CA ALA A 426 15.10 -32.64 18.17
C ALA A 426 15.06 -31.27 17.49
N LEU A 427 13.99 -30.50 17.76
CA LEU A 427 13.85 -29.14 17.26
C LEU A 427 14.30 -28.18 18.35
N GLU A 428 15.47 -27.58 18.16
CA GLU A 428 15.87 -26.36 18.84
C GLU A 428 15.06 -25.20 18.22
N GLY A 429 14.76 -24.14 18.99
CA GLY A 429 13.86 -23.06 18.54
C GLY A 429 14.17 -22.48 17.14
N HIS A 430 15.42 -22.59 16.66
CA HIS A 430 15.87 -22.11 15.35
C HIS A 430 16.76 -23.11 14.57
N LEU A 431 16.98 -24.33 15.08
CA LEU A 431 17.79 -25.38 14.44
C LEU A 431 17.12 -26.75 14.56
N LEU A 432 17.34 -27.63 13.58
CA LEU A 432 16.86 -29.01 13.62
C LEU A 432 18.05 -29.96 13.76
N HIS A 433 18.10 -30.71 14.86
CA HIS A 433 19.06 -31.78 15.06
C HIS A 433 18.45 -33.10 14.64
N ALA A 434 19.14 -33.84 13.78
CA ALA A 434 18.76 -35.16 13.34
C ALA A 434 19.86 -36.16 13.66
N LEU A 435 19.52 -37.18 14.44
CA LEU A 435 20.40 -38.30 14.74
C LEU A 435 20.17 -39.38 13.68
N THR A 436 21.17 -39.58 12.83
CA THR A 436 21.16 -40.51 11.70
C THR A 436 22.18 -41.62 11.93
N GLU A 437 22.15 -42.65 11.09
CA GLU A 437 23.20 -43.68 11.03
C GLU A 437 24.60 -43.08 10.82
N MET A 438 24.68 -41.94 10.15
CA MET A 438 25.95 -41.25 9.87
C MET A 438 26.40 -40.36 11.03
N GLY A 439 25.54 -40.08 12.01
CA GLY A 439 25.84 -39.24 13.17
C GLY A 439 24.77 -38.18 13.43
N LEU A 440 25.11 -37.20 14.26
CA LEU A 440 24.26 -36.05 14.59
C LEU A 440 24.47 -34.94 13.55
N GLU A 441 23.43 -34.63 12.80
CA GLU A 441 23.35 -33.59 11.78
C GLU A 441 22.52 -32.41 12.29
N THR A 442 23.00 -31.17 12.11
CA THR A 442 22.27 -29.96 12.52
C THR A 442 21.95 -29.08 11.31
N TYR A 443 20.66 -28.80 11.10
CA TYR A 443 20.14 -28.03 9.95
C TYR A 443 19.52 -26.69 10.38
N THR A 444 19.62 -25.68 9.51
CA THR A 444 18.82 -24.45 9.66
C THR A 444 17.35 -24.68 9.32
N VAL A 445 16.44 -23.88 9.90
CA VAL A 445 14.99 -24.08 9.76
C VAL A 445 14.26 -22.90 9.11
N ARG A 446 13.19 -23.20 8.35
CA ARG A 446 12.41 -22.19 7.61
C ARG A 446 11.24 -21.59 8.37
N ILE A 447 11.07 -21.96 9.64
CA ILE A 447 9.99 -21.53 10.54
C ILE A 447 9.80 -20.00 10.53
N GLY A 448 10.90 -19.25 10.68
CA GLY A 448 10.84 -17.79 10.76
C GLY A 448 10.35 -17.10 9.49
N HIS A 449 10.53 -17.71 8.31
CA HIS A 449 10.18 -17.06 7.05
C HIS A 449 8.66 -16.92 6.87
N GLN A 450 7.91 -17.93 7.30
CA GLN A 450 6.45 -17.89 7.27
C GLN A 450 5.90 -17.08 8.44
N LEU A 451 6.49 -17.21 9.63
CA LEU A 451 6.05 -16.48 10.81
C LEU A 451 6.18 -14.96 10.60
N CYS A 452 7.33 -14.47 10.13
CA CYS A 452 7.53 -13.04 9.87
C CYS A 452 6.57 -12.48 8.82
N LYS A 453 6.20 -13.26 7.80
CA LYS A 453 5.20 -12.86 6.79
C LYS A 453 3.79 -12.70 7.37
N SER A 454 3.47 -13.46 8.42
CA SER A 454 2.17 -13.36 9.10
C SER A 454 2.12 -12.23 10.12
N LEU A 455 3.26 -11.86 10.71
CA LEU A 455 3.35 -10.87 11.78
C LEU A 455 3.65 -9.45 11.28
N GLU A 456 4.43 -9.32 10.21
CA GLU A 456 4.98 -8.04 9.77
C GLU A 456 4.52 -7.70 8.34
N GLU A 457 4.30 -6.41 8.08
CA GLU A 457 4.04 -5.92 6.72
C GLU A 457 5.36 -5.83 5.93
N ILE A 458 5.47 -6.63 4.87
CA ILE A 458 6.65 -6.66 3.99
C ILE A 458 6.41 -5.75 2.81
N ASP A 459 6.77 -4.47 2.97
CA ASP A 459 6.61 -3.42 1.97
C ASP A 459 7.82 -3.27 1.02
N ARG A 460 8.93 -4.00 1.29
CA ARG A 460 10.23 -3.88 0.60
C ARG A 460 10.87 -2.48 0.66
N ILE A 461 10.34 -1.59 1.49
CA ILE A 461 10.82 -0.22 1.68
C ILE A 461 11.35 -0.07 3.09
N ASN A 462 10.53 -0.36 4.10
CA ASN A 462 10.90 -0.29 5.51
C ASN A 462 11.27 -1.67 6.05
N ASN A 463 10.72 -2.74 5.46
CA ASN A 463 10.93 -4.10 5.94
C ASN A 463 11.04 -5.11 4.78
N VAL A 464 11.96 -6.07 4.93
CA VAL A 464 12.15 -7.17 3.99
C VAL A 464 12.40 -8.47 4.73
N CYS A 465 11.96 -9.59 4.14
CA CYS A 465 12.27 -10.94 4.61
C CYS A 465 13.04 -11.68 3.50
N PRO A 466 14.11 -12.42 3.83
CA PRO A 466 14.79 -13.31 2.90
C PRO A 466 13.82 -14.28 2.18
N PRO A 467 14.14 -14.70 0.94
CA PRO A 467 13.29 -15.61 0.18
C PRO A 467 13.28 -17.02 0.78
N LYS A 468 12.11 -17.67 0.82
CA LYS A 468 11.93 -19.00 1.42
C LYS A 468 12.47 -20.13 0.55
N GLU A 469 12.67 -19.87 -0.74
CA GLU A 469 13.08 -20.83 -1.76
C GLU A 469 14.58 -21.18 -1.72
N GLN A 470 15.37 -20.49 -0.88
CA GLN A 470 16.79 -20.79 -0.69
C GLN A 470 17.01 -22.16 -0.04
N LEU A 471 18.05 -22.85 -0.50
CA LEU A 471 18.45 -24.18 -0.01
C LEU A 471 18.72 -24.17 1.50
N LEU A 472 18.38 -25.25 2.21
CA LEU A 472 18.71 -25.37 3.62
C LEU A 472 20.23 -25.55 3.83
N CYS A 473 20.72 -25.16 5.01
CA CYS A 473 22.11 -25.30 5.39
C CYS A 473 22.30 -26.39 6.46
N LEU A 474 23.25 -27.30 6.23
CA LEU A 474 23.77 -28.23 7.23
C LEU A 474 24.97 -27.54 7.91
N ILE A 475 24.79 -27.10 9.16
CA ILE A 475 25.78 -26.29 9.89
C ILE A 475 26.76 -27.12 10.72
N GLY A 476 26.45 -28.39 10.96
CA GLY A 476 27.49 -29.32 11.38
C GLY A 476 27.02 -30.75 11.48
N HIS A 477 28.02 -31.61 11.62
CA HIS A 477 27.90 -33.05 11.55
C HIS A 477 28.93 -33.68 12.50
N ARG A 478 28.48 -34.49 13.46
CA ARG A 478 29.35 -35.15 14.44
C ARG A 478 28.90 -36.57 14.73
N GLN A 479 29.84 -37.52 14.71
CA GLN A 479 29.54 -38.91 14.96
C GLN A 479 29.37 -39.21 16.46
N PHE A 480 28.32 -39.94 16.79
CA PHE A 480 28.07 -40.53 18.10
C PHE A 480 27.65 -41.99 17.89
N ILE A 481 28.12 -42.90 18.72
CA ILE A 481 27.89 -44.34 18.57
C ILE A 481 26.91 -44.80 19.63
N GLY A 482 25.98 -45.69 19.25
CA GLY A 482 25.10 -46.39 20.19
C GLY A 482 24.07 -45.50 20.89
N ILE A 483 23.77 -44.31 20.34
CA ILE A 483 22.74 -43.42 20.90
C ILE A 483 21.36 -44.04 20.72
N GLU A 484 20.65 -44.26 21.83
CA GLU A 484 19.27 -44.76 21.82
C GLU A 484 18.25 -43.64 22.03
N GLN A 485 18.63 -42.59 22.78
CA GLN A 485 17.71 -41.51 23.12
C GLN A 485 18.35 -40.13 22.96
N MET A 486 17.53 -39.18 22.50
CA MET A 486 17.89 -37.77 22.34
C MET A 486 16.80 -36.90 22.95
N LEU A 487 17.21 -35.94 23.78
CA LEU A 487 16.35 -34.99 24.48
C LEU A 487 16.93 -33.58 24.35
N ILE A 488 16.10 -32.56 24.46
CA ILE A 488 16.50 -31.16 24.32
C ILE A 488 15.93 -30.31 25.46
N THR A 489 16.78 -29.52 26.11
CA THR A 489 16.40 -28.43 27.02
C THR A 489 16.64 -27.08 26.35
N ASP A 490 16.43 -25.99 27.09
CA ASP A 490 16.70 -24.65 26.55
C ASP A 490 18.19 -24.42 26.24
N ASN A 491 19.10 -25.08 26.98
CA ASN A 491 20.54 -24.88 26.84
C ASN A 491 21.35 -26.15 26.55
N TYR A 492 20.74 -27.35 26.55
CA TYR A 492 21.48 -28.60 26.33
C TYR A 492 20.75 -29.56 25.37
N LEU A 493 21.53 -30.21 24.51
CA LEU A 493 21.13 -31.41 23.78
C LEU A 493 21.72 -32.62 24.49
N VAL A 494 20.85 -33.52 24.95
CA VAL A 494 21.22 -34.70 25.73
C VAL A 494 21.13 -35.96 24.87
N LEU A 495 22.23 -36.71 24.78
CA LEU A 495 22.28 -38.01 24.10
C LEU A 495 22.58 -39.10 25.12
N LEU A 496 21.78 -40.17 25.11
CA LEU A 496 22.00 -41.36 25.93
C LEU A 496 22.41 -42.52 25.04
N ALA A 497 23.60 -43.04 25.31
CA ALA A 497 24.20 -44.14 24.56
C ALA A 497 24.24 -45.42 25.39
N ASN A 498 23.87 -46.52 24.77
CA ASN A 498 23.95 -47.82 25.41
C ASN A 498 25.41 -48.32 25.44
N GLY A 499 25.91 -48.64 26.64
CA GLY A 499 27.31 -49.03 26.89
C GLY A 499 27.70 -50.37 26.24
N ASP A 500 26.73 -51.27 26.04
CA ASP A 500 26.96 -52.62 25.48
C ASP A 500 27.33 -52.60 23.99
N ASN A 501 27.04 -51.51 23.28
CA ASN A 501 27.37 -51.32 21.87
C ASN A 501 28.67 -50.51 21.65
N SER A 502 29.43 -50.23 22.72
CA SER A 502 30.66 -49.45 22.63
C SER A 502 31.88 -50.35 22.31
N PRO A 503 32.73 -49.98 21.33
CA PRO A 503 33.90 -50.80 20.95
C PRO A 503 35.04 -50.80 21.99
N THR A 504 34.88 -50.07 23.10
CA THR A 504 35.92 -49.85 24.12
C THR A 504 35.82 -50.76 25.35
N HIS A 505 34.80 -51.61 25.46
CA HIS A 505 34.83 -52.71 26.43
C HIS A 505 35.56 -53.91 25.83
N SER A 506 36.89 -53.89 26.00
CA SER A 506 37.72 -55.08 25.91
C SER A 506 37.12 -56.20 26.76
N ILE A 507 36.91 -57.34 26.11
CA ILE A 507 36.68 -58.67 26.66
C ILE A 507 37.59 -58.86 27.89
N GLY A 508 37.06 -58.66 29.10
CA GLY A 508 37.92 -58.65 30.29
C GLY A 508 37.33 -57.98 31.52
N SER A 509 36.07 -58.23 31.88
CA SER A 509 35.67 -58.19 33.29
C SER A 509 34.35 -58.95 33.48
N ASN A 510 34.48 -60.19 33.96
CA ASN A 510 33.41 -60.85 34.68
C ASN A 510 33.18 -60.05 35.97
N SER A 511 32.36 -59.00 35.93
CA SER A 511 31.80 -58.39 37.12
C SER A 511 30.35 -58.83 37.22
N SER A 512 30.04 -59.55 38.28
CA SER A 512 28.73 -60.07 38.67
C SER A 512 27.78 -58.97 39.18
N SER A 513 27.80 -57.78 38.57
CA SER A 513 26.87 -56.70 38.90
C SER A 513 25.76 -56.63 37.85
N ASN A 514 24.51 -56.82 38.27
CA ASN A 514 23.30 -56.83 37.42
C ASN A 514 22.92 -55.43 36.87
N THR A 515 23.82 -54.45 36.87
CA THR A 515 23.52 -53.06 36.53
C THR A 515 24.14 -52.69 35.19
N SER A 516 23.32 -52.70 34.14
CA SER A 516 23.66 -52.14 32.84
C SER A 516 23.83 -50.62 32.94
N THR A 517 24.88 -50.09 32.32
CA THR A 517 25.23 -48.66 32.39
C THR A 517 25.18 -48.02 31.00
N TRP A 518 24.73 -46.77 30.95
CA TRP A 518 24.63 -45.95 29.75
C TRP A 518 25.58 -44.76 29.85
N THR A 519 26.05 -44.28 28.70
CA THR A 519 26.85 -43.05 28.61
C THR A 519 25.93 -41.87 28.29
N LEU A 520 25.95 -40.87 29.17
CA LEU A 520 25.26 -39.60 29.04
C LEU A 520 26.19 -38.57 28.40
N TYR A 521 25.80 -38.02 27.26
CA TYR A 521 26.41 -36.86 26.63
C TYR A 521 25.51 -35.64 26.82
N ALA A 522 25.95 -34.65 27.59
CA ALA A 522 25.29 -33.36 27.71
C ALA A 522 26.06 -32.34 26.86
N LEU A 523 25.48 -31.98 25.70
CA LEU A 523 26.05 -31.03 24.75
C LEU A 523 25.44 -29.64 25.00
N GLU A 524 26.26 -28.66 25.35
CA GLU A 524 25.79 -27.30 25.61
C GLU A 524 25.48 -26.58 24.29
N LEU A 525 24.25 -26.07 24.16
CA LEU A 525 23.75 -25.38 22.98
C LEU A 525 24.27 -23.94 22.92
N PRO A 526 24.72 -23.47 21.75
CA PRO A 526 25.18 -22.11 21.58
C PRO A 526 24.02 -21.10 21.60
N SER A 527 24.30 -19.89 22.06
CA SER A 527 23.31 -18.81 21.97
C SER A 527 23.07 -18.41 20.49
N PRO A 528 21.89 -17.84 20.14
CA PRO A 528 21.64 -17.35 18.78
C PRO A 528 22.69 -16.35 18.29
N LYS A 529 23.25 -15.55 19.21
CA LYS A 529 24.36 -14.61 18.94
C LYS A 529 25.66 -15.33 18.60
N THR A 530 26.00 -16.40 19.32
CA THR A 530 27.17 -17.24 19.05
C THR A 530 27.06 -17.91 17.67
N ILE A 531 25.88 -18.46 17.34
CA ILE A 531 25.65 -19.05 16.01
C ILE A 531 25.78 -17.98 14.93
N PHE A 532 25.23 -16.77 15.16
CA PHE A 532 25.40 -15.65 14.24
C PHE A 532 26.87 -15.28 14.04
N THR A 533 27.68 -15.20 15.11
CA THR A 533 29.10 -14.88 14.98
C THR A 533 29.85 -15.92 14.18
N ASP A 534 29.57 -17.21 14.40
CA ASP A 534 30.28 -18.29 13.71
C ASP A 534 29.89 -18.37 12.23
N ILE A 535 28.60 -18.23 11.91
CA ILE A 535 28.14 -18.14 10.52
C ILE A 535 28.72 -16.88 9.85
N THR A 536 28.84 -15.77 10.56
CA THR A 536 29.43 -14.52 10.02
C THR A 536 30.91 -14.70 9.68
N ILE A 537 31.68 -15.39 10.53
CA ILE A 537 33.09 -15.71 10.26
C ILE A 537 33.20 -16.57 8.99
N ALA A 538 32.39 -17.62 8.89
CA ALA A 538 32.35 -18.48 7.71
C ALA A 538 31.90 -17.72 6.44
N ALA A 539 30.90 -16.84 6.57
CA ALA A 539 30.40 -16.03 5.46
C ALA A 539 31.46 -15.03 4.98
N ASN A 540 32.17 -14.36 5.88
CA ASN A 540 33.14 -13.32 5.53
C ASN A 540 34.28 -13.84 4.63
N ALA A 541 34.67 -15.11 4.75
CA ALA A 541 35.62 -15.75 3.82
C ALA A 541 35.15 -15.73 2.35
N HIS A 542 33.84 -15.63 2.13
CA HIS A 542 33.18 -15.61 0.83
C HIS A 542 32.64 -14.24 0.42
N ARG A 543 32.88 -13.18 1.22
CA ARG A 543 32.25 -11.85 1.05
C ARG A 543 32.40 -11.28 -0.36
N PHE A 544 33.62 -11.32 -0.90
CA PHE A 544 33.95 -10.80 -2.23
C PHE A 544 34.16 -11.89 -3.28
N SER A 545 34.56 -13.10 -2.88
CA SER A 545 34.85 -14.22 -3.80
C SER A 545 33.60 -14.96 -4.27
N ALA A 546 32.58 -15.09 -3.40
CA ALA A 546 31.31 -15.72 -3.73
C ALA A 546 30.13 -14.97 -3.05
N PRO A 547 29.74 -13.79 -3.57
CA PRO A 547 28.75 -12.92 -2.92
C PRO A 547 27.38 -13.57 -2.70
N GLN A 548 26.95 -14.47 -3.59
CA GLN A 548 25.71 -15.23 -3.41
C GLN A 548 25.78 -16.21 -2.23
N THR A 549 26.97 -16.77 -1.97
CA THR A 549 27.20 -17.62 -0.81
C THR A 549 27.15 -16.80 0.47
N TYR A 550 27.84 -15.66 0.50
CA TYR A 550 27.76 -14.69 1.58
C TYR A 550 26.31 -14.31 1.92
N CYS A 551 25.54 -13.86 0.91
CA CYS A 551 24.15 -13.43 1.08
C CYS A 551 23.27 -14.54 1.66
N HIS A 552 23.42 -15.76 1.18
CA HIS A 552 22.64 -16.89 1.68
C HIS A 552 23.00 -17.21 3.14
N LEU A 553 24.28 -17.33 3.49
CA LEU A 553 24.69 -17.60 4.87
C LEU A 553 24.22 -16.50 5.81
N MET A 554 24.34 -15.26 5.37
CA MET A 554 23.91 -14.12 6.16
C MET A 554 22.39 -14.02 6.31
N SER A 555 21.64 -14.45 5.28
CA SER A 555 20.18 -14.58 5.36
C SER A 555 19.75 -15.63 6.38
N GLU A 556 20.42 -16.80 6.43
CA GLU A 556 20.15 -17.83 7.44
C GLU A 556 20.37 -17.29 8.86
N ALA A 557 21.53 -16.69 9.10
CA ALA A 557 21.88 -16.17 10.42
C ALA A 557 21.00 -14.98 10.84
N HIS A 558 20.63 -14.11 9.90
CA HIS A 558 19.64 -13.05 10.14
C HIS A 558 18.29 -13.62 10.57
N MET A 559 17.82 -14.70 9.94
CA MET A 559 16.55 -15.32 10.29
C MET A 559 16.57 -16.02 11.64
N ILE A 560 17.70 -16.59 12.05
CA ILE A 560 17.89 -17.16 13.40
C ILE A 560 17.71 -16.08 14.47
N LEU A 561 18.34 -14.91 14.30
CA LEU A 561 18.23 -13.78 15.22
C LEU A 561 16.80 -13.22 15.23
N ARG A 562 16.23 -12.98 14.05
CA ARG A 562 14.89 -12.42 13.90
C ARG A 562 13.82 -13.33 14.52
N LEU A 563 13.91 -14.64 14.33
CA LEU A 563 13.00 -15.60 14.94
C LEU A 563 13.11 -15.56 16.48
N SER A 564 14.33 -15.50 17.01
CA SER A 564 14.58 -15.46 18.45
C SER A 564 14.01 -14.20 19.14
N LEU A 565 13.94 -13.08 18.44
CA LEU A 565 13.33 -11.83 18.93
C LEU A 565 11.80 -11.89 19.01
N HIS A 566 11.15 -12.68 18.15
CA HIS A 566 9.69 -12.77 18.11
C HIS A 566 9.11 -13.84 19.03
N LEU A 567 9.86 -14.90 19.31
CA LEU A 567 9.38 -16.03 20.11
C LEU A 567 9.43 -15.73 21.62
N ALA A 568 8.31 -15.96 22.29
CA ALA A 568 8.22 -15.89 23.74
C ALA A 568 8.83 -17.13 24.40
N LYS A 569 9.65 -16.92 25.45
CA LYS A 569 10.09 -17.99 26.35
C LYS A 569 9.13 -18.15 27.52
N TRP A 570 9.15 -19.33 28.14
CA TRP A 570 8.25 -19.67 29.23
C TRP A 570 9.04 -19.88 30.52
N PHE A 571 8.56 -19.30 31.61
CA PHE A 571 9.14 -19.45 32.93
C PHE A 571 8.12 -19.99 33.93
N ILE A 572 8.58 -20.78 34.89
CA ILE A 572 7.75 -21.30 35.98
C ILE A 572 7.72 -20.25 37.09
N ARG A 573 6.57 -19.62 37.32
CA ARG A 573 6.39 -18.75 38.48
C ARG A 573 6.19 -19.60 39.72
N GLU A 574 7.09 -19.45 40.69
CA GLU A 574 7.01 -20.09 41.99
C GLU A 574 5.91 -19.46 42.87
N GLY A 575 5.18 -20.34 43.56
CA GLY A 575 4.11 -20.05 44.51
C GLY A 575 3.59 -21.38 45.06
N ASN A 576 2.52 -21.38 45.87
CA ASN A 576 1.96 -22.64 46.41
C ASN A 576 1.57 -23.66 45.31
N VAL A 577 1.28 -23.18 44.10
CA VAL A 577 1.13 -23.99 42.89
C VAL A 577 1.94 -23.32 41.79
N CYS A 578 2.84 -24.06 41.16
CA CYS A 578 3.63 -23.60 40.02
C CYS A 578 2.71 -23.29 38.83
N SER A 579 2.93 -22.17 38.15
CA SER A 579 2.19 -21.80 36.93
C SER A 579 3.10 -21.17 35.90
N VAL A 580 2.80 -21.39 34.63
CA VAL A 580 3.64 -20.90 33.54
C VAL A 580 3.32 -19.43 33.21
N VAL A 581 4.36 -18.64 32.93
CA VAL A 581 4.25 -17.22 32.54
C VAL A 581 5.18 -16.95 31.35
N PRO A 582 4.73 -16.20 30.33
CA PRO A 582 5.61 -15.80 29.23
C PRO A 582 6.61 -14.73 29.72
N VAL A 583 7.87 -14.85 29.32
CA VAL A 583 8.95 -13.90 29.59
C VAL A 583 9.49 -13.37 28.27
N LYS A 584 9.75 -12.06 28.23
CA LYS A 584 10.34 -11.40 27.06
C LYS A 584 11.79 -11.86 26.89
N THR A 585 12.11 -12.27 25.67
CA THR A 585 13.43 -12.75 25.25
C THR A 585 14.36 -11.66 24.75
N ASN A 586 13.85 -10.43 24.53
CA ASN A 586 14.62 -9.32 23.97
C ASN A 586 15.69 -8.84 24.96
N THR A 587 16.89 -9.41 24.85
CA THR A 587 18.10 -8.87 25.44
C THR A 587 18.67 -7.79 24.52
N GLU A 588 19.27 -6.74 25.08
CA GLU A 588 19.96 -5.70 24.30
C GLU A 588 21.00 -6.31 23.37
N GLU A 589 21.75 -7.31 23.85
CA GLU A 589 22.74 -8.04 23.05
C GLU A 589 22.17 -8.73 21.80
N LEU A 590 20.94 -9.26 21.88
CA LEU A 590 20.30 -9.93 20.75
C LEU A 590 19.81 -8.90 19.72
N MET A 591 19.32 -7.75 20.18
CA MET A 591 18.95 -6.63 19.33
C MET A 591 20.16 -6.06 18.58
N ASP A 592 21.29 -5.88 19.26
CA ASP A 592 22.53 -5.40 18.65
C ASP A 592 23.05 -6.38 17.57
N ALA A 593 23.00 -7.68 17.84
CA ALA A 593 23.34 -8.71 16.87
C ALA A 593 22.39 -8.67 15.65
N TYR A 594 21.09 -8.48 15.88
CA TYR A 594 20.09 -8.35 14.82
C TYR A 594 20.32 -7.10 13.95
N GLN A 595 20.55 -5.94 14.56
CA GLN A 595 20.87 -4.71 13.83
C GLN A 595 22.17 -4.87 13.03
N THR A 596 23.18 -5.53 13.61
CA THR A 596 24.44 -5.87 12.92
C THR A 596 24.18 -6.77 11.71
N SER A 597 23.34 -7.80 11.84
CA SER A 597 22.95 -8.67 10.72
C SER A 597 22.28 -7.89 9.58
N CYS A 598 21.39 -6.96 9.91
CA CYS A 598 20.72 -6.07 8.95
C CYS A 598 21.73 -5.17 8.25
N CYS A 599 22.69 -4.60 8.99
CA CYS A 599 23.76 -3.79 8.42
C CYS A 599 24.62 -4.57 7.43
N LEU A 600 25.01 -5.81 7.76
CA LEU A 600 25.85 -6.66 6.90
C LEU A 600 25.12 -7.07 5.61
N LEU A 601 23.82 -7.38 5.69
CA LEU A 601 23.00 -7.61 4.51
C LEU A 601 22.84 -6.34 3.67
N GLY A 602 22.61 -5.18 4.31
CA GLY A 602 22.56 -3.89 3.65
C GLY A 602 23.85 -3.58 2.89
N ASP A 603 25.00 -3.79 3.52
CA ASP A 603 26.34 -3.63 2.93
C ASP A 603 26.54 -4.52 1.69
N HIS A 604 26.04 -5.75 1.73
CA HIS A 604 26.09 -6.65 0.57
C HIS A 604 25.28 -6.12 -0.62
N PHE A 605 24.06 -5.63 -0.37
CA PHE A 605 23.21 -5.07 -1.42
C PHE A 605 23.68 -3.68 -1.91
N VAL A 606 24.60 -3.01 -1.22
CA VAL A 606 25.30 -1.83 -1.75
C VAL A 606 26.18 -2.22 -2.94
N ILE A 607 26.92 -3.32 -2.81
CA ILE A 607 27.87 -3.83 -3.82
C ILE A 607 27.12 -4.55 -4.95
N ASN A 608 26.03 -5.26 -4.63
CA ASN A 608 25.34 -6.13 -5.57
C ASN A 608 24.68 -5.33 -6.72
N GLU A 609 24.95 -5.75 -7.97
CA GLU A 609 24.32 -5.18 -9.16
C GLU A 609 22.83 -5.52 -9.27
N TYR A 610 22.45 -6.70 -8.76
CA TYR A 610 21.08 -7.21 -8.80
C TYR A 610 20.42 -7.02 -7.44
N ASN A 611 19.15 -6.62 -7.42
CA ASN A 611 18.38 -6.37 -6.19
C ASN A 611 19.02 -5.34 -5.24
N TYR A 612 19.80 -4.38 -5.76
CA TYR A 612 20.40 -3.28 -4.98
C TYR A 612 19.38 -2.47 -4.16
N GLN A 613 18.11 -2.50 -4.58
CA GLN A 613 16.99 -1.88 -3.88
C GLN A 613 16.80 -2.41 -2.44
N LEU A 614 17.22 -3.65 -2.18
CA LEU A 614 17.12 -4.29 -0.87
C LEU A 614 18.07 -3.68 0.17
N CYS A 615 19.06 -2.89 -0.24
CA CYS A 615 19.91 -2.13 0.69
C CYS A 615 19.08 -1.23 1.62
N LEU A 616 18.06 -0.54 1.07
CA LEU A 616 17.22 0.40 1.80
C LEU A 616 16.45 -0.25 2.98
N PRO A 617 15.63 -1.30 2.78
CA PRO A 617 14.90 -1.91 3.90
C PRO A 617 15.85 -2.49 4.95
N TYR A 618 16.99 -3.09 4.57
CA TYR A 618 17.94 -3.60 5.56
C TYR A 618 18.59 -2.50 6.40
N TYR A 619 18.97 -1.37 5.82
CA TYR A 619 19.48 -0.23 6.60
C TYR A 619 18.40 0.43 7.47
N LYS A 620 17.15 0.48 7.01
CA LYS A 620 16.02 0.94 7.84
C LYS A 620 15.73 0.00 9.01
N MET A 621 15.73 -1.32 8.78
CA MET A 621 15.58 -2.34 9.84
C MET A 621 16.72 -2.28 10.86
N ALA A 622 17.93 -1.91 10.43
CA ALA A 622 19.06 -1.68 11.32
C ALA A 622 18.97 -0.36 12.12
N GLY A 623 18.10 0.58 11.72
CA GLY A 623 18.03 1.91 12.33
C GLY A 623 19.20 2.83 11.97
N ILE A 624 19.89 2.57 10.86
CA ILE A 624 21.11 3.30 10.46
C ILE A 624 20.77 4.71 9.96
N VAL A 625 21.50 5.70 10.48
CA VAL A 625 21.41 7.08 9.99
C VAL A 625 22.23 7.27 8.71
N PRO A 626 21.90 8.23 7.83
CA PRO A 626 22.56 8.41 6.53
C PRO A 626 24.08 8.60 6.62
N HIS A 627 24.56 9.24 7.68
CA HIS A 627 25.98 9.43 7.95
C HIS A 627 26.75 8.12 8.17
N GLU A 628 26.16 7.23 8.95
CA GLU A 628 26.75 5.93 9.25
C GLU A 628 26.77 5.07 7.99
N ALA A 629 25.71 5.12 7.18
CA ALA A 629 25.68 4.45 5.88
C ALA A 629 26.84 4.92 4.97
N LEU A 630 27.16 6.22 4.93
CA LEU A 630 28.29 6.73 4.15
C LEU A 630 29.65 6.26 4.70
N LYS A 631 29.85 6.25 6.02
CA LYS A 631 31.09 5.72 6.63
C LYS A 631 31.28 4.24 6.26
N ARG A 632 30.21 3.46 6.31
CA ARG A 632 30.22 2.04 5.92
C ARG A 632 30.53 1.88 4.44
N PHE A 633 29.93 2.69 3.58
CA PHE A 633 30.20 2.71 2.15
C PHE A 633 31.68 3.00 1.86
N LYS A 634 32.29 4.04 2.47
CA LYS A 634 33.71 4.37 2.28
C LYS A 634 34.62 3.19 2.64
N ARG A 635 34.37 2.55 3.79
CA ARG A 635 35.11 1.35 4.20
C ARG A 635 34.96 0.19 3.19
N ILE A 636 33.75 -0.05 2.68
CA ILE A 636 33.50 -1.12 1.70
C ILE A 636 34.16 -0.81 0.36
N GLN A 637 34.20 0.46 -0.03
CA GLN A 637 34.88 0.91 -1.25
C GLN A 637 36.38 0.65 -1.17
N GLU A 638 37.00 0.92 -0.01
CA GLU A 638 38.41 0.59 0.25
C GLU A 638 38.67 -0.93 0.26
N GLU A 639 37.76 -1.73 0.81
CA GLU A 639 37.92 -3.19 0.92
C GLU A 639 37.68 -3.96 -0.39
N SER A 640 36.77 -3.48 -1.24
CA SER A 640 36.31 -4.20 -2.44
C SER A 640 37.03 -3.81 -3.73
N ASN A 641 37.74 -2.68 -3.75
CA ASN A 641 38.31 -2.06 -4.96
C ASN A 641 37.28 -1.79 -6.09
N MET A 642 35.97 -1.78 -5.78
CA MET A 642 34.91 -1.51 -6.75
C MET A 642 34.56 -0.03 -6.76
N GLU A 643 34.64 0.59 -7.94
CA GLU A 643 34.42 2.04 -8.09
C GLU A 643 32.95 2.42 -8.24
N GLU A 644 32.10 1.55 -8.79
CA GLU A 644 30.67 1.79 -9.00
C GLU A 644 29.80 0.93 -8.07
N MET A 645 28.95 1.56 -7.26
CA MET A 645 28.03 0.86 -6.35
C MET A 645 26.61 1.42 -6.51
N ARG A 646 25.72 0.67 -7.15
CA ARG A 646 24.35 1.16 -7.43
C ARG A 646 23.48 1.27 -6.18
N GLY A 647 23.71 0.43 -5.17
CA GLY A 647 22.87 0.40 -3.97
C GLY A 647 22.98 1.65 -3.11
N ILE A 648 24.18 2.23 -2.96
CA ILE A 648 24.34 3.48 -2.19
C ILE A 648 23.70 4.67 -2.91
N ILE A 649 23.78 4.73 -4.23
CA ILE A 649 23.13 5.75 -5.04
C ILE A 649 21.62 5.66 -4.85
N TYR A 650 21.06 4.44 -4.90
CA TYR A 650 19.64 4.23 -4.65
C TYR A 650 19.23 4.63 -3.22
N TYR A 651 20.00 4.22 -2.21
CA TYR A 651 19.77 4.58 -0.81
C TYR A 651 19.74 6.11 -0.63
N LEU A 652 20.76 6.81 -1.12
CA LEU A 652 20.86 8.27 -1.03
C LEU A 652 19.72 8.96 -1.80
N LYS A 653 19.34 8.46 -2.99
CA LYS A 653 18.19 8.99 -3.74
C LYS A 653 16.88 8.95 -2.97
N VAL A 654 16.66 7.92 -2.15
CA VAL A 654 15.43 7.79 -1.36
C VAL A 654 15.52 8.61 -0.08
N VAL A 655 16.63 8.51 0.65
CA VAL A 655 16.86 9.24 1.90
C VAL A 655 16.87 10.75 1.70
N LEU A 656 17.48 11.23 0.61
CA LEU A 656 17.51 12.66 0.27
C LEU A 656 16.14 13.19 -0.19
N LYS A 657 15.12 12.36 -0.41
CA LYS A 657 13.75 12.85 -0.60
C LYS A 657 13.06 13.18 0.73
N GLU A 658 13.55 12.64 1.85
CA GLU A 658 12.93 12.87 3.14
C GLU A 658 13.22 14.30 3.63
N PRO A 659 12.20 15.08 4.02
CA PRO A 659 12.33 16.52 4.27
C PRO A 659 13.13 16.87 5.53
N ARG A 660 13.47 15.89 6.37
CA ARG A 660 14.20 16.08 7.63
C ARG A 660 15.20 14.96 7.82
N LEU A 661 16.47 15.25 7.56
CA LEU A 661 17.56 14.38 7.94
C LEU A 661 17.87 14.59 9.43
N LYS A 662 17.75 13.55 10.25
CA LYS A 662 18.14 13.61 11.67
C LYS A 662 19.66 13.71 11.77
N ALA A 663 20.16 14.69 12.51
CA ALA A 663 21.57 14.80 12.84
C ALA A 663 22.00 13.67 13.79
N PRO A 664 23.25 13.19 13.73
CA PRO A 664 23.80 12.29 14.74
C PRO A 664 23.81 12.97 16.13
N ASP A 665 23.56 12.21 17.19
CA ASP A 665 23.39 12.73 18.57
C ASP A 665 24.59 13.51 19.15
N ASN A 666 25.73 13.55 18.44
CA ASN A 666 27.01 14.10 18.90
C ASN A 666 27.62 15.20 17.99
N ILE A 667 26.93 15.68 16.95
CA ILE A 667 27.48 16.68 16.02
C ILE A 667 26.48 17.82 15.80
N SER A 668 26.98 19.06 15.78
CA SER A 668 26.19 20.22 15.37
C SER A 668 25.58 20.00 13.98
N GLU A 669 24.27 20.21 13.88
CA GLU A 669 23.46 19.94 12.69
C GLU A 669 24.02 20.60 11.42
N VAL A 670 24.64 21.77 11.56
CA VAL A 670 25.23 22.55 10.45
C VAL A 670 26.51 21.90 9.91
N VAL A 671 27.45 21.55 10.81
CA VAL A 671 28.76 20.98 10.44
C VAL A 671 28.58 19.60 9.81
N TRP A 672 27.67 18.81 10.37
CA TRP A 672 27.35 17.49 9.84
C TRP A 672 26.74 17.59 8.43
N LYS A 673 25.73 18.46 8.22
CA LYS A 673 25.10 18.63 6.90
C LYS A 673 26.10 19.04 5.83
N GLN A 674 27.02 19.94 6.15
CA GLN A 674 28.05 20.38 5.19
C GLN A 674 29.00 19.24 4.79
N SER A 675 29.57 18.51 5.75
CA SER A 675 30.47 17.38 5.45
C SER A 675 29.75 16.24 4.74
N PHE A 676 28.53 15.91 5.16
CA PHE A 676 27.70 14.88 4.53
C PHE A 676 27.38 15.22 3.08
N ILE A 677 27.02 16.48 2.79
CA ILE A 677 26.70 16.90 1.43
C ILE A 677 27.94 16.89 0.55
N GLU A 678 29.10 17.33 1.04
CA GLU A 678 30.34 17.27 0.26
C GLU A 678 30.68 15.82 -0.16
N ASP A 679 30.52 14.87 0.75
CA ASP A 679 30.69 13.45 0.46
C ASP A 679 29.67 12.94 -0.58
N VAL A 680 28.39 13.30 -0.43
CA VAL A 680 27.34 12.97 -1.41
C VAL A 680 27.69 13.53 -2.79
N LEU A 681 28.13 14.79 -2.87
CA LEU A 681 28.53 15.42 -4.13
C LEU A 681 29.69 14.70 -4.79
N GLN A 682 30.69 14.29 -4.00
CA GLN A 682 31.83 13.54 -4.53
C GLN A 682 31.41 12.19 -5.10
N ILE A 683 30.48 11.49 -4.44
CA ILE A 683 29.95 10.19 -4.90
C ILE A 683 29.14 10.37 -6.19
N PHE A 684 28.17 11.30 -6.22
CA PHE A 684 27.34 11.52 -7.41
C PHE A 684 28.14 12.08 -8.59
N HIS A 685 29.11 12.98 -8.36
CA HIS A 685 29.99 13.47 -9.41
C HIS A 685 30.79 12.35 -10.10
N LYS A 686 31.23 11.33 -9.33
CA LYS A 686 32.00 10.21 -9.87
C LYS A 686 31.13 9.09 -10.46
N GLN A 687 30.02 8.73 -9.80
CA GLN A 687 29.28 7.50 -10.10
C GLN A 687 27.93 7.73 -10.80
N SER A 688 27.28 8.89 -10.64
CA SER A 688 26.02 9.21 -11.33
C SER A 688 25.76 10.71 -11.42
N TYR A 689 26.40 11.37 -12.38
CA TYR A 689 26.25 12.80 -12.61
C TYR A 689 24.82 13.17 -13.05
N ALA A 690 24.19 12.32 -13.88
CA ALA A 690 22.84 12.55 -14.41
C ALA A 690 21.76 12.69 -13.33
N ASP A 691 21.95 12.07 -12.16
CA ASP A 691 20.99 12.13 -11.07
C ASP A 691 21.17 13.34 -10.14
N LEU A 692 22.25 14.11 -10.31
CA LEU A 692 22.56 15.23 -9.44
C LEU A 692 21.53 16.36 -9.59
N SER A 693 21.16 16.69 -10.82
CA SER A 693 20.14 17.71 -11.14
C SER A 693 18.79 17.37 -10.50
N TYR A 694 18.37 16.10 -10.59
CA TYR A 694 17.16 15.59 -9.94
C TYR A 694 17.16 15.83 -8.42
N LEU A 695 18.28 15.53 -7.76
CA LEU A 695 18.39 15.66 -6.30
C LEU A 695 18.36 17.10 -5.83
N ILE A 696 19.00 18.01 -6.58
CA ILE A 696 19.02 19.46 -6.26
C ILE A 696 17.63 20.06 -6.32
N ILE A 697 16.82 19.63 -7.30
CA ILE A 697 15.43 20.07 -7.44
C ILE A 697 14.61 19.59 -6.22
N LYS A 698 14.74 18.31 -5.86
CA LYS A 698 13.92 17.67 -4.82
C LYS A 698 14.31 18.05 -3.38
N ASN A 699 15.58 18.38 -3.10
CA ASN A 699 16.05 18.62 -1.73
C ASN A 699 16.62 20.03 -1.53
N SER A 700 16.05 20.80 -0.60
CA SER A 700 16.51 22.16 -0.26
C SER A 700 17.85 22.19 0.46
N ILE A 701 18.21 21.15 1.21
CA ILE A 701 19.45 21.08 2.00
C ILE A 701 20.67 21.10 1.07
N LEU A 702 20.60 20.46 -0.11
CA LEU A 702 21.68 20.50 -1.10
C LEU A 702 21.91 21.92 -1.64
N ARG A 703 20.84 22.70 -1.80
CA ARG A 703 20.92 24.09 -2.26
C ARG A 703 21.57 24.99 -1.23
N GLU A 704 21.33 24.74 0.05
CA GLU A 704 21.79 25.59 1.16
C GLU A 704 23.29 25.51 1.44
N TYR A 705 23.90 24.31 1.40
CA TYR A 705 25.26 24.11 1.92
C TYR A 705 26.38 23.95 0.87
N CYS A 706 26.06 23.76 -0.43
CA CYS A 706 27.08 23.50 -1.46
C CYS A 706 26.85 24.23 -2.80
N THR A 707 26.16 25.37 -2.78
CA THR A 707 25.71 26.12 -3.96
C THR A 707 26.83 26.38 -4.97
N HIS A 708 27.94 26.97 -4.53
CA HIS A 708 29.05 27.35 -5.42
C HIS A 708 29.78 26.15 -6.05
N LYS A 709 29.98 25.06 -5.29
CA LYS A 709 30.58 23.82 -5.82
C LYS A 709 29.66 23.14 -6.84
N LEU A 710 28.36 23.13 -6.55
CA LEU A 710 27.33 22.58 -7.44
C LEU A 710 27.20 23.34 -8.75
N ILE A 711 27.24 24.67 -8.71
CA ILE A 711 27.23 25.52 -9.92
C ILE A 711 28.44 25.19 -10.81
N ASN A 712 29.65 25.11 -10.24
CA ASN A 712 30.84 24.78 -11.01
C ASN A 712 30.76 23.39 -11.67
N VAL A 713 30.23 22.41 -10.94
CA VAL A 713 30.05 21.04 -11.44
C VAL A 713 28.98 20.95 -12.53
N LEU A 714 27.87 21.67 -12.38
CA LEU A 714 26.77 21.66 -13.36
C LEU A 714 27.07 22.48 -14.61
N CYS A 715 27.86 23.56 -14.50
CA CYS A 715 28.31 24.34 -15.66
C CYS A 715 29.38 23.61 -16.51
N GLY A 716 30.07 22.63 -15.94
CA GLY A 716 31.16 21.91 -16.60
C GLY A 716 30.75 20.85 -17.63
N GLN A 717 29.47 20.43 -17.66
CA GLN A 717 28.98 19.38 -18.56
C GLN A 717 27.57 19.69 -19.08
N SER A 718 27.22 19.19 -20.27
CA SER A 718 25.88 19.27 -20.87
C SER A 718 25.39 17.87 -21.23
N PHE A 719 24.06 17.67 -21.26
CA PHE A 719 23.45 16.40 -21.63
C PHE A 719 22.97 16.42 -23.09
N THR A 720 23.04 15.26 -23.76
CA THR A 720 22.49 15.08 -25.11
C THR A 720 20.97 14.84 -25.11
N ASP A 721 20.41 14.41 -23.99
CA ASP A 721 18.97 14.20 -23.77
C ASP A 721 18.29 15.52 -23.39
N SER A 722 17.29 15.94 -24.17
CA SER A 722 16.54 17.19 -23.99
C SER A 722 15.91 17.29 -22.59
N TYR A 723 15.39 16.19 -22.05
CA TYR A 723 14.75 16.18 -20.73
C TYR A 723 15.77 16.42 -19.62
N ARG A 724 16.92 15.72 -19.68
CA ARG A 724 18.01 15.84 -18.69
C ARG A 724 18.71 17.19 -18.76
N GLU A 725 18.81 17.76 -19.96
CA GLU A 725 19.38 19.10 -20.13
C GLU A 725 18.46 20.17 -19.55
N THR A 726 17.14 20.04 -19.75
CA THR A 726 16.13 20.90 -19.12
C THR A 726 16.17 20.77 -17.59
N GLU A 727 16.30 19.54 -17.08
CA GLU A 727 16.45 19.25 -15.64
C GLU A 727 17.73 19.89 -15.05
N ARG A 728 18.84 19.85 -15.78
CA ARG A 728 20.12 20.48 -15.41
C ARG A 728 20.01 22.00 -15.34
N LEU A 729 19.45 22.61 -16.38
CA LEU A 729 19.25 24.07 -16.45
C LEU A 729 18.32 24.55 -15.34
N LEU A 730 17.24 23.82 -15.05
CA LEU A 730 16.34 24.13 -13.93
C LEU A 730 17.06 24.06 -12.57
N ALA A 731 17.90 23.04 -12.34
CA ALA A 731 18.72 22.96 -11.14
C ALA A 731 19.69 24.16 -11.01
N LEU A 732 20.30 24.60 -12.11
CA LEU A 732 21.17 25.79 -12.15
C LEU A 732 20.41 27.07 -11.82
N VAL A 733 19.19 27.26 -12.33
CA VAL A 733 18.32 28.40 -11.99
C VAL A 733 18.11 28.47 -10.48
N LEU A 734 17.72 27.36 -9.84
CA LEU A 734 17.50 27.31 -8.40
C LEU A 734 18.77 27.59 -7.58
N LEU A 735 19.95 27.17 -8.05
CA LEU A 735 21.22 27.44 -7.37
C LEU A 735 21.66 28.91 -7.52
N HIS A 736 21.51 29.51 -8.70
CA HIS A 736 21.80 30.93 -8.92
C HIS A 736 20.86 31.83 -8.12
N MET A 737 19.60 31.43 -7.97
CA MET A 737 18.66 32.10 -7.06
C MET A 737 19.13 32.05 -5.60
N GLN A 738 19.63 30.89 -5.15
CA GLN A 738 20.17 30.76 -3.80
C GLN A 738 21.44 31.61 -3.57
N GLU A 739 22.24 31.85 -4.60
CA GLU A 739 23.38 32.80 -4.59
C GLU A 739 22.96 34.28 -4.73
N TYR A 740 21.65 34.58 -4.75
CA TYR A 740 21.09 35.92 -5.01
C TYR A 740 21.52 36.54 -6.35
N ASN A 741 21.87 35.72 -7.35
CA ASN A 741 22.28 36.16 -8.68
C ASN A 741 21.15 35.95 -9.71
N ILE A 742 20.19 36.86 -9.70
CA ILE A 742 18.95 36.78 -10.50
C ILE A 742 19.25 36.88 -12.01
N ASP A 743 20.27 37.65 -12.42
CA ASP A 743 20.59 37.82 -13.84
C ASP A 743 21.10 36.52 -14.47
N LYS A 744 21.97 35.79 -13.78
CA LYS A 744 22.41 34.46 -14.24
C LYS A 744 21.29 33.43 -14.24
N ALA A 745 20.38 33.50 -13.26
CA ALA A 745 19.20 32.66 -13.22
C ALA A 745 18.27 32.92 -14.42
N LYS A 746 18.06 34.19 -14.79
CA LYS A 746 17.29 34.57 -16.00
C LYS A 746 17.94 34.05 -17.28
N ILE A 747 19.27 34.17 -17.41
CA ILE A 747 20.01 33.64 -18.56
C ILE A 747 19.85 32.12 -18.65
N ALA A 748 20.09 31.40 -17.55
CA ALA A 748 19.95 29.94 -17.52
C ALA A 748 18.52 29.49 -17.86
N MET A 749 17.51 30.21 -17.39
CA MET A 749 16.11 29.95 -17.73
C MET A 749 15.84 30.17 -19.21
N SER A 750 16.37 31.24 -19.81
CA SER A 750 16.18 31.54 -21.24
C SER A 750 16.84 30.54 -22.21
N LEU A 751 17.78 29.72 -21.72
CA LEU A 751 18.41 28.66 -22.52
C LEU A 751 17.53 27.42 -22.67
N ILE A 752 16.47 27.30 -21.87
CA ILE A 752 15.52 26.18 -21.96
C ILE A 752 14.62 26.42 -23.18
N SER A 753 14.81 25.62 -24.23
CA SER A 753 14.02 25.72 -25.47
C SER A 753 12.81 24.78 -25.51
N ASP A 754 12.79 23.75 -24.66
CA ASP A 754 11.79 22.68 -24.63
C ASP A 754 10.74 22.92 -23.55
N ASN A 755 9.63 23.55 -23.97
CA ASN A 755 8.54 23.95 -23.08
C ASN A 755 7.75 22.77 -22.50
N ASP A 756 7.68 21.64 -23.20
CA ASP A 756 6.89 20.48 -22.77
C ASP A 756 7.59 19.72 -21.65
N ASN A 757 8.91 19.55 -21.76
CA ASN A 757 9.71 18.94 -20.69
C ASN A 757 9.76 19.82 -19.44
N LEU A 758 9.85 21.15 -19.62
CA LEU A 758 9.76 22.10 -18.51
C LEU A 758 8.40 22.02 -17.79
N LEU A 759 7.31 21.92 -18.56
CA LEU A 759 5.96 21.76 -18.03
C LEU A 759 5.84 20.51 -17.16
N LEU A 760 6.34 19.37 -17.62
CA LEU A 760 6.33 18.10 -16.87
C LEU A 760 7.14 18.21 -15.58
N LEU A 761 8.37 18.73 -15.65
CA LEU A 761 9.27 18.86 -14.50
C LEU A 761 8.69 19.78 -13.41
N ILE A 762 8.10 20.92 -13.78
CA ILE A 762 7.50 21.82 -12.78
C ILE A 762 6.21 21.24 -12.22
N LYS A 763 5.39 20.54 -13.01
CA LYS A 763 4.19 19.84 -12.50
C LYS A 763 4.55 18.82 -11.42
N GLU A 764 5.62 18.04 -11.61
CA GLU A 764 6.13 17.11 -10.60
C GLU A 764 6.70 17.80 -9.35
N ASN A 765 7.10 19.07 -9.47
CA ASN A 765 7.79 19.86 -8.44
C ASN A 765 7.06 21.17 -8.12
N TRP A 766 5.72 21.17 -8.15
CA TRP A 766 4.89 22.38 -8.00
C TRP A 766 5.15 23.16 -6.71
N GLN A 767 5.66 22.50 -5.67
CA GLN A 767 6.02 23.12 -4.40
C GLN A 767 7.08 24.23 -4.55
N LEU A 768 7.89 24.21 -5.62
CA LEU A 768 8.88 25.25 -5.90
C LEU A 768 8.25 26.61 -6.25
N LEU A 769 6.98 26.64 -6.67
CA LEU A 769 6.27 27.86 -7.05
C LEU A 769 5.79 28.67 -5.85
N PHE A 770 5.81 28.08 -4.65
CA PHE A 770 5.18 28.70 -3.49
C PHE A 770 6.11 28.72 -2.27
N GLU A 771 6.08 29.83 -1.54
CA GLU A 771 6.73 30.00 -0.24
C GLU A 771 5.69 29.99 0.89
N LYS A 772 6.08 29.45 2.05
CA LYS A 772 5.22 29.42 3.25
C LYS A 772 5.37 30.73 4.02
N SER A 773 4.32 31.56 4.02
CA SER A 773 4.30 32.80 4.80
C SER A 773 4.07 32.52 6.28
N SER A 774 4.96 33.01 7.16
CA SER A 774 4.82 32.87 8.62
C SER A 774 3.89 33.92 9.26
N LYS A 775 3.54 34.99 8.53
CA LYS A 775 2.87 36.18 9.07
C LYS A 775 1.34 36.19 8.89
N HIS A 776 0.80 35.34 8.03
CA HIS A 776 -0.63 35.27 7.76
C HIS A 776 -1.17 33.84 7.96
N LYS A 777 -2.44 33.69 8.30
CA LYS A 777 -3.18 32.41 8.27
C LYS A 777 -3.28 31.78 6.86
N ARG A 778 -2.57 32.33 5.86
CA ARG A 778 -2.60 31.91 4.45
C ARG A 778 -1.53 30.85 4.20
N SER A 779 -1.82 29.91 3.29
CA SER A 779 -0.93 28.76 3.06
C SER A 779 0.22 29.02 2.07
N PHE A 780 0.10 29.99 1.15
CA PHE A 780 1.06 30.16 0.03
C PHE A 780 1.24 31.64 -0.41
N VAL A 781 2.46 32.00 -0.82
CA VAL A 781 2.84 33.24 -1.54
C VAL A 781 3.69 32.83 -2.76
N PHE A 782 3.70 33.59 -3.85
CA PHE A 782 4.56 33.29 -5.00
C PHE A 782 6.05 33.35 -4.62
N SER A 783 6.81 32.32 -5.00
CA SER A 783 8.26 32.33 -4.83
C SER A 783 8.93 33.26 -5.86
N GLU A 784 10.16 33.67 -5.59
CA GLU A 784 10.98 34.42 -6.56
C GLU A 784 11.15 33.65 -7.89
N PHE A 785 11.04 32.32 -7.86
CA PHE A 785 11.13 31.47 -9.05
C PHE A 785 9.96 31.69 -9.99
N VAL A 786 8.75 31.91 -9.44
CA VAL A 786 7.57 32.25 -10.24
C VAL A 786 7.77 33.57 -10.97
N VAL A 787 8.40 34.56 -10.33
CA VAL A 787 8.66 35.87 -10.95
C VAL A 787 9.56 35.73 -12.19
N ILE A 788 10.58 34.88 -12.12
CA ILE A 788 11.45 34.56 -13.27
C ILE A 788 10.65 33.86 -14.38
N LEU A 789 9.77 32.91 -14.02
CA LEU A 789 8.89 32.23 -14.98
C LEU A 789 7.87 33.16 -15.61
N MET A 790 7.32 34.13 -14.86
CA MET A 790 6.39 35.13 -15.38
C MET A 790 7.02 35.96 -16.50
N ILE A 791 8.33 36.21 -16.45
CA ILE A 791 9.04 36.99 -17.47
C ILE A 791 9.49 36.14 -18.65
N THR A 792 9.96 34.91 -18.38
CA THR A 792 10.63 34.08 -19.40
C THR A 792 9.68 33.11 -20.12
N HIS A 793 8.72 32.50 -19.41
CA HIS A 793 7.87 31.40 -19.91
C HIS A 793 6.41 31.57 -19.44
N CYS A 794 5.75 32.67 -19.84
CA CYS A 794 4.39 33.00 -19.40
C CYS A 794 3.36 31.90 -19.70
N ASP A 795 3.45 31.30 -20.89
CA ASP A 795 2.46 30.34 -21.39
C ASP A 795 2.57 28.99 -20.65
N VAL A 796 3.81 28.54 -20.40
CA VAL A 796 4.09 27.33 -19.60
C VAL A 796 3.55 27.51 -18.18
N LEU A 797 3.83 28.65 -17.54
CA LEU A 797 3.35 28.95 -16.19
C LEU A 797 1.82 28.95 -16.09
N SER A 798 1.15 29.52 -17.10
CA SER A 798 -0.32 29.53 -17.17
C SER A 798 -0.91 28.12 -17.25
N ASN A 799 -0.30 27.25 -18.04
CA ASN A 799 -0.69 25.84 -18.15
C ASN A 799 -0.44 25.04 -16.86
N ILE A 800 0.63 25.38 -16.11
CA ILE A 800 0.90 24.77 -14.80
C ILE A 800 -0.19 25.16 -13.80
N PHE A 801 -0.53 26.45 -13.69
CA PHE A 801 -1.56 26.89 -12.75
C PHE A 801 -2.91 26.23 -13.03
N ASN A 802 -3.31 26.10 -14.30
CA ASN A 802 -4.52 25.35 -14.65
C ASN A 802 -4.47 23.89 -14.22
N SER A 803 -3.35 23.21 -14.47
CA SER A 803 -3.17 21.83 -14.04
C SER A 803 -3.17 21.67 -12.51
N LEU A 804 -2.70 22.67 -11.76
CA LEU A 804 -2.77 22.66 -10.29
C LEU A 804 -4.18 22.87 -9.75
N ILE A 805 -4.99 23.69 -10.43
CA ILE A 805 -6.39 23.89 -10.09
C ILE A 805 -7.20 22.61 -10.41
N GLU A 806 -6.97 21.98 -11.57
CA GLU A 806 -7.62 20.73 -11.96
C GLU A 806 -7.35 19.57 -10.99
N ASN A 807 -6.12 19.49 -10.46
CA ASN A 807 -5.71 18.46 -9.51
C ASN A 807 -5.98 18.81 -8.03
N GLU A 808 -6.78 19.86 -7.78
CA GLU A 808 -7.16 20.36 -6.44
C GLU A 808 -5.95 20.65 -5.52
N LYS A 809 -4.78 21.01 -6.08
CA LYS A 809 -3.58 21.35 -5.29
C LYS A 809 -3.61 22.80 -4.81
N VAL A 810 -4.19 23.70 -5.61
CA VAL A 810 -4.37 25.13 -5.31
C VAL A 810 -5.77 25.53 -5.73
N THR A 811 -6.51 26.26 -4.89
CA THR A 811 -7.84 26.75 -5.28
C THR A 811 -7.74 27.98 -6.18
N LEU A 812 -8.70 28.14 -7.09
CA LEU A 812 -8.80 29.35 -7.92
C LEU A 812 -8.84 30.64 -7.08
N HIS A 813 -9.53 30.58 -5.93
CA HIS A 813 -9.62 31.71 -5.02
C HIS A 813 -8.26 32.10 -4.44
N ASP A 814 -7.49 31.13 -3.96
CA ASP A 814 -6.15 31.38 -3.40
C ASP A 814 -5.21 31.93 -4.48
N LEU A 815 -5.27 31.37 -5.70
CA LEU A 815 -4.46 31.85 -6.83
C LEU A 815 -4.78 33.31 -7.19
N LEU A 816 -6.06 33.66 -7.25
CA LEU A 816 -6.49 35.05 -7.52
C LEU A 816 -6.00 36.01 -6.44
N LEU A 817 -6.12 35.63 -5.16
CA LEU A 817 -5.61 36.46 -4.08
C LEU A 817 -4.10 36.68 -4.18
N MET A 818 -3.33 35.65 -4.52
CA MET A 818 -1.87 35.77 -4.72
C MET A 818 -1.53 36.73 -5.86
N PHE A 819 -2.24 36.65 -7.00
CA PHE A 819 -2.05 37.59 -8.11
C PHE A 819 -2.44 39.02 -7.73
N MET A 820 -3.54 39.22 -7.01
CA MET A 820 -3.98 40.55 -6.60
C MET A 820 -2.98 41.20 -5.63
N GLU A 821 -2.44 40.43 -4.68
CA GLU A 821 -1.39 40.92 -3.76
C GLU A 821 -0.09 41.25 -4.52
N TYR A 822 0.33 40.39 -5.44
CA TYR A 822 1.53 40.62 -6.25
C TYR A 822 1.39 41.86 -7.16
N LEU A 823 0.27 41.99 -7.86
CA LEU A 823 0.01 43.13 -8.76
C LEU A 823 -0.11 44.47 -8.01
N GLN A 824 -0.57 44.46 -6.75
CA GLN A 824 -0.61 45.66 -5.91
C GLN A 824 0.79 46.16 -5.51
N LEU A 825 1.77 45.26 -5.43
CA LEU A 825 3.13 45.56 -4.99
C LEU A 825 4.07 45.90 -6.15
N HIS A 826 3.82 45.37 -7.35
CA HIS A 826 4.72 45.50 -8.51
C HIS A 826 4.08 46.29 -9.66
N MET A 827 4.50 47.56 -9.81
CA MET A 827 4.09 48.45 -10.91
C MET A 827 5.21 48.53 -11.97
N GLY A 828 4.95 48.08 -13.20
CA GLY A 828 5.93 48.10 -14.30
C GLY A 828 5.83 46.92 -15.27
N SER A 829 6.92 46.60 -15.97
CA SER A 829 6.99 45.47 -16.93
C SER A 829 6.72 44.11 -16.29
N GLU A 830 7.15 43.90 -15.05
CA GLU A 830 6.85 42.68 -14.26
C GLU A 830 5.35 42.53 -13.98
N GLY A 831 4.67 43.64 -13.70
CA GLY A 831 3.21 43.67 -13.51
C GLY A 831 2.45 43.35 -14.81
N ILE A 832 2.95 43.81 -15.97
CA ILE A 832 2.38 43.48 -17.28
C ILE A 832 2.50 41.97 -17.57
N ALA A 833 3.67 41.39 -17.29
CA ALA A 833 3.91 39.96 -17.47
C ALA A 833 3.02 39.11 -16.54
N ALA A 834 2.90 39.49 -15.27
CA ALA A 834 2.02 38.84 -14.31
C ALA A 834 0.53 38.94 -14.72
N ALA A 835 0.10 40.11 -15.20
CA ALA A 835 -1.26 40.31 -15.70
C ALA A 835 -1.54 39.44 -16.94
N LYS A 836 -0.56 39.27 -17.84
CA LYS A 836 -0.66 38.34 -18.98
C LYS A 836 -0.84 36.89 -18.52
N VAL A 837 -0.01 36.41 -17.60
CA VAL A 837 -0.11 35.04 -17.04
C VAL A 837 -1.46 34.81 -16.37
N MET A 838 -1.92 35.74 -15.53
CA MET A 838 -3.23 35.65 -14.88
C MET A 838 -4.36 35.53 -15.91
N ARG A 839 -4.32 36.35 -16.96
CA ARG A 839 -5.34 36.37 -18.01
C ARG A 839 -5.36 35.05 -18.79
N THR A 840 -4.21 34.58 -19.27
CA THR A 840 -4.10 33.31 -20.00
C THR A 840 -4.52 32.13 -19.12
N THR A 841 -4.19 32.15 -17.83
CA THR A 841 -4.64 31.13 -16.87
C THR A 841 -6.16 31.10 -16.78
N LEU A 842 -6.80 32.26 -16.57
CA LEU A 842 -8.26 32.37 -16.48
C LEU A 842 -8.97 32.01 -17.78
N GLU A 843 -8.45 32.44 -18.94
CA GLU A 843 -8.99 32.08 -20.27
C GLU A 843 -9.04 30.56 -20.46
N ASN A 844 -7.91 29.89 -20.24
CA ASN A 844 -7.79 28.44 -20.37
C ASN A 844 -8.66 27.70 -19.35
N TYR A 845 -8.70 28.18 -18.10
CA TYR A 845 -9.55 27.62 -17.05
C TYR A 845 -11.04 27.68 -17.43
N PHE A 846 -11.53 28.83 -17.90
CA PHE A 846 -12.92 28.99 -18.29
C PHE A 846 -13.25 28.22 -19.56
N GLN A 847 -12.34 28.16 -20.53
CA GLN A 847 -12.54 27.35 -21.73
C GLN A 847 -12.74 25.87 -21.36
N PHE A 848 -11.94 25.34 -20.44
CA PHE A 848 -12.12 23.99 -19.91
C PHE A 848 -13.41 23.83 -19.08
N TYR A 849 -13.73 24.80 -18.22
CA TYR A 849 -14.92 24.78 -17.38
C TYR A 849 -16.21 24.73 -18.20
N PHE A 850 -16.32 25.58 -19.23
CA PHE A 850 -17.51 25.67 -20.08
C PHE A 850 -17.58 24.60 -21.16
N ALA A 851 -16.48 23.90 -21.48
CA ALA A 851 -16.51 22.76 -22.40
C ALA A 851 -17.41 21.61 -21.91
N ARG A 852 -17.79 21.59 -20.62
CA ARG A 852 -18.66 20.58 -20.02
C ARG A 852 -20.15 20.93 -20.05
N TYR A 853 -20.52 22.13 -20.50
CA TYR A 853 -21.91 22.60 -20.51
C TYR A 853 -22.43 22.76 -21.95
N ASP A 854 -23.67 22.34 -22.19
CA ASP A 854 -24.38 22.66 -23.43
C ASP A 854 -24.65 24.17 -23.52
N THR A 855 -24.61 24.72 -24.74
CA THR A 855 -24.78 26.16 -25.01
C THR A 855 -26.08 26.73 -24.44
N GLU A 856 -27.14 25.92 -24.33
CA GLU A 856 -28.44 26.29 -23.74
C GLU A 856 -28.45 26.31 -22.20
N ASN A 857 -27.39 25.93 -21.50
CA ASN A 857 -27.34 25.95 -20.02
C ASN A 857 -26.33 26.98 -19.47
N ILE A 858 -25.58 27.66 -20.34
CA ILE A 858 -24.50 28.58 -19.99
C ILE A 858 -25.03 29.82 -19.21
N TYR A 859 -26.24 30.30 -19.51
CA TYR A 859 -26.82 31.50 -18.87
C TYR A 859 -27.17 31.32 -17.39
N GLN A 860 -27.23 30.09 -16.87
CA GLN A 860 -27.53 29.84 -15.45
C GLN A 860 -26.30 30.03 -14.54
N PHE A 861 -25.12 30.24 -15.12
CA PHE A 861 -23.86 30.39 -14.37
C PHE A 861 -23.92 31.51 -13.33
N SER A 862 -24.48 32.68 -13.65
CA SER A 862 -24.55 33.82 -12.72
C SER A 862 -25.33 33.50 -11.43
N THR A 863 -26.28 32.54 -11.50
CA THR A 863 -27.14 32.15 -10.38
C THR A 863 -26.56 30.97 -9.57
N ILE A 864 -25.82 30.07 -10.23
CA ILE A 864 -25.36 28.79 -9.65
C ILE A 864 -23.88 28.85 -9.24
N ALA A 865 -23.07 29.72 -9.87
CA ALA A 865 -21.63 29.73 -9.66
C ALA A 865 -21.23 30.24 -8.26
N PRO A 866 -20.24 29.60 -7.60
CA PRO A 866 -19.71 30.09 -6.34
C PRO A 866 -19.03 31.46 -6.50
N SER A 867 -19.01 32.23 -5.41
CA SER A 867 -18.47 33.60 -5.37
C SER A 867 -17.03 33.72 -5.93
N SER A 868 -16.19 32.69 -5.78
CA SER A 868 -14.83 32.66 -6.33
C SER A 868 -14.80 32.65 -7.87
N LEU A 869 -15.72 31.94 -8.52
CA LEU A 869 -15.86 31.89 -9.98
C LEU A 869 -16.41 33.22 -10.53
N GLN A 870 -17.36 33.84 -9.80
CA GLN A 870 -17.88 35.17 -10.13
C GLN A 870 -16.79 36.24 -10.01
N LEU A 871 -15.97 36.19 -8.96
CA LEU A 871 -14.80 37.07 -8.79
C LEU A 871 -13.78 36.87 -9.92
N ALA A 872 -13.47 35.62 -10.27
CA ALA A 872 -12.55 35.28 -11.36
C ALA A 872 -13.00 35.89 -12.70
N MET A 873 -14.30 35.80 -13.02
CA MET A 873 -14.86 36.43 -14.23
C MET A 873 -14.75 37.94 -14.20
N THR A 874 -15.04 38.55 -13.05
CA THR A 874 -14.94 40.01 -12.87
C THR A 874 -13.48 40.47 -13.06
N VAL A 875 -12.53 39.74 -12.51
CA VAL A 875 -11.09 40.02 -12.66
C VAL A 875 -10.64 39.88 -14.12
N LEU A 876 -11.15 38.89 -14.86
CA LEU A 876 -10.86 38.74 -16.29
C LEU A 876 -11.35 39.95 -17.11
N VAL A 877 -12.58 40.42 -16.87
CA VAL A 877 -13.15 41.61 -17.53
C VAL A 877 -12.31 42.86 -17.22
N ARG A 878 -11.98 43.08 -15.93
CA ARG A 878 -11.10 44.19 -15.52
C ARG A 878 -9.75 44.14 -16.24
N SER A 879 -9.18 42.94 -16.35
CA SER A 879 -7.90 42.73 -17.02
C SER A 879 -7.97 43.10 -18.52
N TYR A 880 -9.02 42.69 -19.24
CA TYR A 880 -9.22 43.08 -20.64
C TYR A 880 -9.42 44.57 -20.83
N LEU A 881 -10.28 45.21 -20.02
CA LEU A 881 -10.50 46.66 -20.07
C LEU A 881 -9.21 47.43 -19.80
N SER A 882 -8.42 46.99 -18.82
CA SER A 882 -7.13 47.57 -18.50
C SER A 882 -6.12 47.41 -19.64
N GLN A 883 -6.04 46.24 -20.28
CA GLN A 883 -5.14 46.04 -21.44
C GLN A 883 -5.55 46.91 -22.63
N LEU A 884 -6.84 47.02 -22.91
CA LEU A 884 -7.33 47.81 -24.01
C LEU A 884 -7.06 49.31 -23.79
N GLN A 885 -7.17 49.79 -22.54
CA GLN A 885 -6.76 51.13 -22.15
C GLN A 885 -5.23 51.32 -22.31
N MET A 886 -4.42 50.34 -21.90
CA MET A 886 -2.95 50.39 -22.04
C MET A 886 -2.50 50.42 -23.50
N LEU A 887 -3.12 49.62 -24.38
CA LEU A 887 -2.82 49.60 -25.80
C LEU A 887 -3.17 50.94 -26.47
N GLN A 888 -4.28 51.56 -26.07
CA GLN A 888 -4.65 52.89 -26.54
C GLN A 888 -3.67 53.99 -26.09
N LEU A 889 -3.16 53.91 -24.86
CA LEU A 889 -2.13 54.84 -24.37
C LEU A 889 -0.79 54.65 -25.12
N LYS A 890 -0.44 53.42 -25.50
CA LYS A 890 0.72 53.14 -26.36
C LYS A 890 0.55 53.76 -27.75
N ASP A 891 -0.63 53.62 -28.35
CA ASP A 891 -0.95 54.22 -29.66
C ASP A 891 -0.88 55.76 -29.63
N SER A 892 -1.27 56.36 -28.49
CA SER A 892 -1.28 57.82 -28.29
C SER A 892 0.12 58.43 -28.04
N SER A 893 1.09 57.63 -27.61
CA SER A 893 2.42 58.08 -27.17
C SER A 893 3.55 57.92 -28.20
N GLY A 894 3.28 57.32 -29.37
CA GLY A 894 4.23 57.27 -30.49
C GLY A 894 5.54 56.51 -30.23
N LEU A 895 5.64 55.72 -29.15
CA LEU A 895 6.83 54.93 -28.82
C LEU A 895 6.67 53.49 -29.31
N GLN A 896 7.19 53.21 -30.51
CA GLN A 896 7.45 51.83 -30.95
C GLN A 896 8.62 51.25 -30.14
N ILE A 897 8.31 50.54 -29.05
CA ILE A 897 9.25 49.59 -28.46
C ILE A 897 9.01 48.25 -29.15
N ASN A 898 9.98 47.83 -29.95
CA ASN A 898 10.03 46.50 -30.57
C ASN A 898 10.12 45.41 -29.48
N GLU A 899 8.99 44.99 -28.93
CA GLU A 899 8.88 43.68 -28.29
C GLU A 899 8.67 42.63 -29.39
N LYS A 900 9.75 41.90 -29.71
CA LYS A 900 9.67 40.69 -30.54
C LYS A 900 8.76 39.68 -29.84
N ILE A 901 7.56 39.52 -30.37
CA ILE A 901 6.70 38.38 -30.08
C ILE A 901 7.24 37.16 -30.85
N CYS A 902 7.43 36.06 -30.12
CA CYS A 902 7.78 34.75 -30.67
C CYS A 902 6.75 34.31 -31.71
N PRO A 903 7.17 33.68 -32.82
CA PRO A 903 6.26 33.21 -33.85
C PRO A 903 5.53 31.97 -33.31
N ASN A 904 4.21 31.95 -33.41
CA ASN A 904 3.47 30.75 -33.77
C ASN A 904 2.04 31.15 -34.16
N ASP A 905 1.58 30.49 -35.22
CA ASP A 905 0.23 30.46 -35.78
C ASP A 905 -0.22 31.63 -36.65
N THR A 906 0.51 31.88 -37.75
CA THR A 906 -0.13 32.27 -39.03
C THR A 906 0.77 31.92 -40.21
N ASP A 907 0.76 30.66 -40.65
CA ASP A 907 1.09 30.30 -42.02
C ASP A 907 -0.14 29.63 -42.62
N GLU A 908 -0.90 30.37 -43.45
CA GLU A 908 -1.31 29.93 -44.79
C GLU A 908 -2.16 31.01 -45.51
N GLU A 909 -1.71 31.29 -46.74
CA GLU A 909 -2.45 31.85 -47.88
C GLU A 909 -2.95 33.31 -47.85
N LYS A 910 -2.06 34.23 -48.23
CA LYS A 910 -2.42 35.44 -49.00
C LYS A 910 -2.06 35.25 -50.48
N LYS A 911 -3.07 35.17 -51.35
CA LYS A 911 -2.97 35.62 -52.75
C LYS A 911 -4.17 36.53 -53.02
N GLY A 912 -3.85 37.70 -53.57
CA GLY A 912 -4.74 38.84 -53.65
C GLY A 912 -5.80 38.76 -54.74
N ASP A 913 -6.72 39.71 -54.68
CA ASP A 913 -7.03 40.55 -55.84
C ASP A 913 -7.67 41.85 -55.37
N GLU A 914 -7.28 42.93 -56.04
CA GLU A 914 -7.75 44.31 -55.82
C GLU A 914 -9.10 44.56 -56.52
N SER A 915 -10.01 45.23 -55.80
CA SER A 915 -11.14 46.08 -56.28
C SER A 915 -12.41 45.39 -56.85
N PRO A 916 -13.55 46.09 -57.04
CA PRO A 916 -14.22 47.10 -56.20
C PRO A 916 -15.74 46.81 -56.01
N LEU A 917 -16.36 47.51 -55.03
CA LEU A 917 -17.81 47.77 -54.88
C LEU A 917 -18.81 46.57 -54.85
N PHE A 918 -19.48 46.43 -53.69
CA PHE A 918 -20.68 45.62 -53.36
C PHE A 918 -20.48 44.10 -53.20
N PRO A 919 -20.32 43.58 -51.96
CA PRO A 919 -20.47 42.16 -51.70
C PRO A 919 -21.91 41.84 -51.27
N ASN A 920 -22.72 41.36 -52.22
CA ASN A 920 -23.82 40.45 -51.92
C ASN A 920 -23.24 39.03 -51.97
N GLY A 921 -22.98 38.41 -50.82
CA GLY A 921 -22.47 37.05 -50.77
C GLY A 921 -22.10 36.64 -49.35
N ILE A 922 -22.74 35.58 -48.87
CA ILE A 922 -22.59 34.97 -47.55
C ILE A 922 -21.12 34.65 -47.28
N THR A 923 -20.49 35.32 -46.32
CA THR A 923 -19.13 35.02 -45.84
C THR A 923 -19.17 33.79 -44.94
N LYS A 924 -18.47 32.72 -45.36
CA LYS A 924 -18.19 31.53 -44.53
C LYS A 924 -17.38 31.97 -43.29
N ARG A 925 -17.84 31.63 -42.08
CA ARG A 925 -17.11 31.81 -40.82
C ARG A 925 -15.82 30.98 -40.83
N ASN A 926 -14.66 31.63 -40.81
CA ASN A 926 -13.45 31.02 -40.26
C ASN A 926 -13.63 30.93 -38.74
N THR A 927 -13.55 29.73 -38.18
CA THR A 927 -13.70 29.46 -36.74
C THR A 927 -12.56 30.13 -35.97
N LYS A 928 -12.81 31.31 -35.39
CA LYS A 928 -11.88 31.96 -34.45
C LYS A 928 -11.90 31.20 -33.11
N ASN A 929 -10.73 30.84 -32.58
CA ASN A 929 -10.56 30.06 -31.35
C ASN A 929 -10.37 30.95 -30.11
N TYR A 930 -11.46 31.47 -29.52
CA TYR A 930 -11.43 32.11 -28.19
C TYR A 930 -12.73 31.87 -27.41
N LEU A 931 -12.69 32.13 -26.10
CA LEU A 931 -13.81 31.89 -25.18
C LEU A 931 -15.10 32.58 -25.67
N PHE A 932 -16.18 31.80 -25.81
CA PHE A 932 -17.50 32.25 -26.29
C PHE A 932 -17.54 32.85 -27.70
N ALA A 933 -16.55 32.59 -28.57
CA ALA A 933 -16.53 33.10 -29.94
C ALA A 933 -17.85 32.85 -30.72
N ASN A 934 -18.48 31.68 -30.50
CA ASN A 934 -19.75 31.31 -31.15
C ASN A 934 -20.95 32.15 -30.70
N LEU A 935 -20.88 32.80 -29.53
CA LEU A 935 -21.96 33.59 -28.93
C LEU A 935 -21.85 35.09 -29.26
N ARG A 936 -20.76 35.53 -29.89
CA ARG A 936 -20.60 36.93 -30.31
C ARG A 936 -21.61 37.26 -31.42
N CYS A 937 -22.37 38.33 -31.22
CA CYS A 937 -23.36 38.80 -32.20
C CYS A 937 -22.67 39.35 -33.46
N GLU A 938 -23.26 39.13 -34.63
CA GLU A 938 -22.70 39.50 -35.94
C GLU A 938 -22.82 41.00 -36.24
N TYR A 939 -23.76 41.70 -35.61
CA TYR A 939 -23.91 43.15 -35.78
C TYR A 939 -22.68 43.94 -35.31
N LEU A 940 -21.90 43.36 -34.38
CA LEU A 940 -20.69 43.97 -33.83
C LEU A 940 -19.58 44.12 -34.89
N ASP A 941 -19.55 43.26 -35.91
CA ASP A 941 -18.63 43.40 -37.05
C ASP A 941 -18.95 44.63 -37.91
N LYS A 942 -20.18 45.14 -37.82
CA LYS A 942 -20.64 46.33 -38.52
C LYS A 942 -20.46 47.62 -37.71
N MET A 943 -19.82 47.53 -36.54
CA MET A 943 -19.54 48.65 -35.66
C MET A 943 -18.03 49.03 -35.67
N PRO A 944 -17.69 50.29 -35.31
CA PRO A 944 -16.30 50.66 -35.07
C PRO A 944 -15.68 49.84 -33.93
N PRO A 945 -14.41 49.41 -34.03
CA PRO A 945 -13.40 49.78 -35.03
C PRO A 945 -13.40 48.93 -36.31
N PHE A 946 -14.12 47.81 -36.37
CA PHE A 946 -14.09 46.85 -37.50
C PHE A 946 -14.66 47.42 -38.79
N GLN A 947 -15.72 48.24 -38.68
CA GLN A 947 -16.31 48.97 -39.79
C GLN A 947 -16.35 50.46 -39.49
N ILE A 948 -16.00 51.27 -40.49
CA ILE A 948 -15.97 52.72 -40.35
C ILE A 948 -17.37 53.26 -40.04
N GLU A 949 -17.44 54.21 -39.12
CA GLU A 949 -18.70 54.88 -38.78
C GLU A 949 -19.18 55.77 -39.94
N ILE A 950 -20.17 55.26 -40.68
CA ILE A 950 -20.70 55.92 -41.89
C ILE A 950 -21.36 57.26 -41.54
N THR A 951 -22.04 57.32 -40.40
CA THR A 951 -22.78 58.50 -39.94
C THR A 951 -21.87 59.71 -39.72
N SER A 952 -20.78 59.56 -38.95
CA SER A 952 -19.78 60.61 -38.73
C SER A 952 -19.23 61.19 -40.05
N LYS A 953 -18.89 60.31 -41.03
CA LYS A 953 -18.44 60.73 -42.37
C LYS A 953 -19.51 61.43 -43.21
N LEU A 954 -20.78 61.11 -42.99
CA LEU A 954 -21.88 61.80 -43.67
C LEU A 954 -22.11 63.19 -43.05
N TYR A 955 -22.02 63.33 -41.73
CA TYR A 955 -22.12 64.62 -41.03
C TYR A 955 -20.93 65.54 -41.37
N GLU A 956 -19.70 65.02 -41.42
CA GLU A 956 -18.52 65.76 -41.88
C GLU A 956 -18.73 66.40 -43.26
N LYS A 957 -19.44 65.70 -44.16
CA LYS A 957 -19.74 66.19 -45.51
C LYS A 957 -20.96 67.10 -45.60
N CYS A 958 -21.77 67.21 -44.55
CA CYS A 958 -23.06 67.91 -44.56
C CYS A 958 -23.14 69.11 -43.60
N VAL A 959 -22.26 69.18 -42.59
CA VAL A 959 -22.27 70.21 -41.55
C VAL A 959 -20.88 70.86 -41.46
N GLU A 960 -20.82 72.19 -41.65
CA GLU A 960 -19.59 72.96 -41.48
C GLU A 960 -19.12 72.94 -40.01
N ASN A 961 -17.82 72.73 -39.76
CA ASN A 961 -17.20 72.58 -38.42
C ASN A 961 -17.58 71.32 -37.62
N TYR A 962 -18.06 70.25 -38.27
CA TYR A 962 -18.28 68.97 -37.58
C TYR A 962 -16.94 68.29 -37.24
N ALA A 963 -16.70 68.03 -35.95
CA ALA A 963 -15.57 67.23 -35.51
C ALA A 963 -15.85 65.76 -35.82
N ALA A 964 -15.23 65.23 -36.87
CA ALA A 964 -15.33 63.82 -37.20
C ALA A 964 -14.79 62.97 -36.03
N ALA A 965 -15.53 61.94 -35.63
CA ALA A 965 -15.04 60.94 -34.70
C ALA A 965 -13.74 60.32 -35.27
N ASP A 966 -12.67 60.30 -34.47
CA ASP A 966 -11.35 59.83 -34.88
C ASP A 966 -11.42 58.41 -35.46
N ALA A 967 -10.81 58.22 -36.63
CA ALA A 967 -10.62 56.89 -37.19
C ALA A 967 -9.58 56.16 -36.33
N PHE A 968 -9.98 55.07 -35.68
CA PHE A 968 -9.05 54.24 -34.94
C PHE A 968 -7.95 53.68 -35.86
N PRO A 969 -6.66 53.77 -35.50
CA PRO A 969 -5.60 53.12 -36.26
C PRO A 969 -5.78 51.60 -36.23
N VAL A 970 -5.32 50.89 -37.26
CA VAL A 970 -5.37 49.41 -37.29
C VAL A 970 -4.46 48.89 -36.19
N ASN A 971 -5.04 48.16 -35.22
CA ASN A 971 -4.32 47.56 -34.11
C ASN A 971 -4.91 46.16 -33.87
N GLU A 972 -4.31 45.15 -34.52
CA GLU A 972 -4.80 43.77 -34.50
C GLU A 972 -4.85 43.17 -33.08
N GLU A 973 -3.92 43.56 -32.19
CA GLU A 973 -3.92 43.10 -30.80
C GLU A 973 -5.10 43.70 -30.02
N ALA A 974 -5.31 45.02 -30.13
CA ALA A 974 -6.43 45.68 -29.47
C ALA A 974 -7.79 45.21 -30.01
N ASP A 975 -7.86 44.91 -31.31
CA ASP A 975 -9.06 44.38 -31.97
C ASP A 975 -9.38 42.96 -31.49
N LEU A 976 -8.38 42.08 -31.35
CA LEU A 976 -8.57 40.74 -30.80
C LEU A 976 -9.06 40.78 -29.34
N ILE A 977 -8.49 41.65 -28.50
CA ILE A 977 -8.94 41.82 -27.11
C ILE A 977 -10.38 42.36 -27.05
N LEU A 978 -10.72 43.29 -27.94
CA LEU A 978 -12.08 43.80 -28.07
C LEU A 978 -13.06 42.70 -28.48
N GLU A 979 -12.70 41.84 -29.43
CA GLU A 979 -13.53 40.69 -29.84
C GLU A 979 -13.76 39.71 -28.68
N LYS A 980 -12.71 39.37 -27.92
CA LYS A 980 -12.82 38.51 -26.72
C LYS A 980 -13.76 39.11 -25.68
N LEU A 981 -13.62 40.42 -25.42
CA LEU A 981 -14.46 41.14 -24.46
C LEU A 981 -15.92 41.22 -24.91
N GLN A 982 -16.16 41.48 -26.20
CA GLN A 982 -17.50 41.48 -26.81
C GLN A 982 -18.18 40.11 -26.69
N ALA A 983 -17.46 39.03 -27.01
CA ALA A 983 -17.97 37.66 -26.89
C ALA A 983 -18.32 37.33 -25.43
N LEU A 984 -17.49 37.75 -24.47
CA LEU A 984 -17.73 37.55 -23.05
C LEU A 984 -18.98 38.31 -22.58
N PHE A 985 -19.20 39.55 -23.01
CA PHE A 985 -20.44 40.29 -22.69
C PHE A 985 -21.68 39.67 -23.36
N CYS A 986 -21.57 39.14 -24.58
CA CYS A 986 -22.68 38.46 -25.26
C CYS A 986 -23.05 37.10 -24.63
N SER A 987 -22.14 36.49 -23.86
CA SER A 987 -22.34 35.16 -23.28
C SER A 987 -23.45 35.06 -22.22
N GLY A 988 -23.81 36.18 -21.58
CA GLY A 988 -24.77 36.19 -20.46
C GLY A 988 -24.27 35.57 -19.16
N VAL A 989 -22.97 35.25 -19.06
CA VAL A 989 -22.35 34.54 -17.92
C VAL A 989 -21.86 35.49 -16.83
N LEU A 990 -21.71 36.78 -17.13
CA LEU A 990 -21.08 37.74 -16.23
C LEU A 990 -21.96 38.09 -15.00
N PRO A 991 -21.37 38.27 -13.81
CA PRO A 991 -22.08 38.79 -12.65
C PRO A 991 -22.61 40.22 -12.86
N ASP A 992 -23.74 40.55 -12.23
CA ASP A 992 -24.34 41.88 -12.30
C ASP A 992 -23.38 43.00 -11.83
N GLU A 993 -22.56 42.70 -10.81
CA GLU A 993 -21.53 43.62 -10.31
C GLU A 993 -20.51 43.99 -11.40
N ALA A 994 -20.02 43.00 -12.16
CA ALA A 994 -19.06 43.21 -13.23
C ALA A 994 -19.67 44.03 -14.39
N ILE A 995 -20.95 43.81 -14.69
CA ILE A 995 -21.70 44.58 -15.69
C ILE A 995 -21.83 46.05 -15.25
N MET A 996 -22.20 46.29 -14.00
CA MET A 996 -22.35 47.64 -13.45
C MET A 996 -21.02 48.40 -13.38
N GLU A 997 -19.95 47.73 -12.97
CA GLU A 997 -18.60 48.30 -12.96
C GLU A 997 -18.13 48.64 -14.38
N SER A 998 -18.35 47.73 -15.34
CA SER A 998 -17.98 47.95 -16.75
C SER A 998 -18.74 49.13 -17.35
N LYS A 999 -20.05 49.28 -17.07
CA LYS A 999 -20.84 50.46 -17.46
C LYS A 999 -20.25 51.75 -16.91
N THR A 1000 -19.90 51.74 -15.62
CA THR A 1000 -19.31 52.90 -14.95
C THR A 1000 -17.95 53.25 -15.57
N PHE A 1001 -17.09 52.26 -15.78
CA PHE A 1001 -15.78 52.44 -16.39
C PHE A 1001 -15.86 53.00 -17.82
N LEU A 1002 -16.75 52.47 -18.66
CA LEU A 1002 -16.94 52.93 -20.03
C LEU A 1002 -17.56 54.34 -20.11
N SER A 1003 -18.42 54.71 -19.14
CA SER A 1003 -18.97 56.07 -19.07
C SER A 1003 -17.90 57.12 -18.76
N VAL A 1004 -16.88 56.75 -17.98
CA VAL A 1004 -15.73 57.61 -17.67
C VAL A 1004 -14.73 57.65 -18.82
N ASN A 1005 -14.56 56.53 -19.54
CA ASN A 1005 -13.61 56.38 -20.65
C ASN A 1005 -14.34 56.29 -22.00
N ASN A 1006 -15.05 57.36 -22.38
CA ASN A 1006 -15.84 57.41 -23.61
C ASN A 1006 -15.00 57.35 -24.91
N THR A 1007 -13.70 57.64 -24.85
CA THR A 1007 -12.76 57.55 -25.97
C THR A 1007 -12.17 56.15 -26.17
N LEU A 1008 -12.53 55.19 -25.32
CA LEU A 1008 -11.97 53.84 -25.36
C LEU A 1008 -12.28 53.12 -26.69
N ARG A 1009 -11.30 52.44 -27.28
CA ARG A 1009 -11.50 51.66 -28.52
C ARG A 1009 -12.68 50.67 -28.36
N GLY A 1010 -13.68 50.77 -29.24
CA GLY A 1010 -14.87 49.93 -29.18
C GLY A 1010 -15.88 50.26 -28.08
N CYS A 1011 -15.76 51.40 -27.38
CA CYS A 1011 -16.69 51.82 -26.32
C CYS A 1011 -18.16 51.78 -26.75
N THR A 1012 -18.47 52.28 -27.96
CA THR A 1012 -19.84 52.26 -28.52
C THR A 1012 -20.36 50.85 -28.72
N SER A 1013 -19.52 49.93 -29.17
CA SER A 1013 -19.87 48.51 -29.35
C SER A 1013 -20.11 47.81 -28.02
N LEU A 1014 -19.27 48.04 -27.01
CA LEU A 1014 -19.43 47.45 -25.66
C LEU A 1014 -20.68 47.99 -24.96
N MET A 1015 -20.92 49.32 -25.04
CA MET A 1015 -22.12 49.93 -24.49
C MET A 1015 -23.41 49.42 -25.15
N SER A 1016 -23.38 49.10 -26.45
CA SER A 1016 -24.54 48.53 -27.13
C SER A 1016 -24.99 47.17 -26.57
N ILE A 1017 -24.06 46.40 -26.00
CA ILE A 1017 -24.34 45.11 -25.36
C ILE A 1017 -24.86 45.32 -23.92
N LEU A 1018 -24.32 46.31 -23.21
CA LEU A 1018 -24.58 46.53 -21.79
C LEU A 1018 -25.88 47.31 -21.50
N ILE A 1019 -26.35 48.14 -22.44
CA ILE A 1019 -27.58 48.92 -22.27
C ILE A 1019 -28.83 48.01 -22.30
N ASN A 1020 -29.90 48.41 -21.61
CA ASN A 1020 -31.16 47.67 -21.61
C ASN A 1020 -31.75 47.56 -23.03
N ARG A 1021 -32.31 46.39 -23.38
CA ARG A 1021 -32.84 46.09 -24.73
C ARG A 1021 -33.77 47.18 -25.30
N ASN A 1022 -34.56 47.84 -24.46
CA ASN A 1022 -35.50 48.90 -24.88
C ASN A 1022 -34.80 50.19 -25.34
N ASP A 1023 -33.61 50.49 -24.80
CA ASP A 1023 -32.88 51.73 -25.05
C ASP A 1023 -31.78 51.56 -26.11
N VAL A 1024 -31.31 50.31 -26.33
CA VAL A 1024 -30.26 50.00 -27.32
C VAL A 1024 -30.65 50.43 -28.72
N VAL A 1025 -31.92 50.24 -29.12
CA VAL A 1025 -32.41 50.64 -30.44
C VAL A 1025 -32.22 52.14 -30.66
N ASN A 1026 -32.59 52.97 -29.68
CA ASN A 1026 -32.41 54.42 -29.75
C ASN A 1026 -30.93 54.83 -29.68
N TYR A 1027 -30.12 54.10 -28.90
CA TYR A 1027 -28.68 54.32 -28.81
C TYR A 1027 -27.98 54.03 -30.14
N LEU A 1028 -28.18 52.84 -30.72
CA LEU A 1028 -27.62 52.44 -32.01
C LEU A 1028 -28.14 53.31 -33.16
N LEU A 1029 -29.40 53.72 -33.10
CA LEU A 1029 -29.99 54.59 -34.11
C LEU A 1029 -29.36 56.00 -34.12
N ASN A 1030 -28.83 56.47 -33.00
CA ASN A 1030 -28.10 57.74 -32.95
C ASN A 1030 -26.59 57.58 -33.20
N SER A 1031 -25.98 56.48 -32.75
CA SER A 1031 -24.53 56.28 -32.82
C SER A 1031 -24.06 55.48 -34.04
N CYS A 1032 -24.72 54.36 -34.39
CA CYS A 1032 -24.27 53.42 -35.41
C CYS A 1032 -25.45 52.76 -36.16
N PRO A 1033 -26.25 53.53 -36.92
CA PRO A 1033 -27.47 53.03 -37.56
C PRO A 1033 -27.22 51.94 -38.61
N GLN A 1034 -26.01 51.84 -39.18
CA GLN A 1034 -25.65 50.81 -40.17
C GLN A 1034 -25.78 49.36 -39.65
N CYS A 1035 -25.67 49.14 -38.33
CA CYS A 1035 -25.76 47.81 -37.75
C CYS A 1035 -27.21 47.42 -37.36
N LEU A 1036 -28.18 48.35 -37.39
CA LEU A 1036 -29.55 48.14 -36.87
C LEU A 1036 -30.25 46.92 -37.47
N LEU A 1037 -30.14 46.70 -38.78
CA LEU A 1037 -30.74 45.53 -39.43
C LEU A 1037 -30.12 44.23 -38.92
N GLN A 1038 -28.80 44.20 -38.78
CA GLN A 1038 -28.11 43.01 -38.28
C GLN A 1038 -28.40 42.79 -36.78
N TYR A 1039 -28.45 43.87 -35.99
CA TYR A 1039 -28.84 43.83 -34.58
C TYR A 1039 -30.24 43.21 -34.41
N GLY A 1040 -31.20 43.62 -35.25
CA GLY A 1040 -32.54 43.02 -35.23
C GLY A 1040 -32.51 41.52 -35.56
N LYS A 1041 -31.70 41.08 -36.53
CA LYS A 1041 -31.54 39.65 -36.87
C LYS A 1041 -30.94 38.83 -35.74
N ASP A 1042 -29.97 39.40 -35.02
CA ASP A 1042 -29.22 38.69 -33.99
C ASP A 1042 -29.98 38.65 -32.65
N CYS A 1043 -30.76 39.69 -32.33
CA CYS A 1043 -31.33 39.89 -30.99
C CYS A 1043 -32.85 39.79 -30.88
N PHE A 1044 -33.62 40.03 -31.96
CA PHE A 1044 -35.08 40.08 -31.87
C PHE A 1044 -35.70 38.70 -32.02
N THR A 1045 -36.59 38.39 -31.08
CA THR A 1045 -37.35 37.13 -31.05
C THR A 1045 -38.86 37.36 -31.06
N LYS A 1046 -39.30 38.59 -30.77
CA LYS A 1046 -40.72 38.97 -30.72
C LYS A 1046 -41.06 40.00 -31.79
N ASP A 1047 -42.29 39.91 -32.30
CA ASP A 1047 -42.83 40.81 -33.32
C ASP A 1047 -42.89 42.28 -32.84
N GLU A 1048 -43.18 42.49 -31.55
CA GLU A 1048 -43.24 43.84 -30.94
C GLU A 1048 -41.90 44.59 -31.01
N GLU A 1049 -40.77 43.88 -30.95
CA GLU A 1049 -39.42 44.48 -30.99
C GLU A 1049 -39.13 45.08 -32.37
N TRP A 1050 -39.55 44.36 -33.43
CA TRP A 1050 -39.47 44.84 -34.81
C TRP A 1050 -40.37 46.06 -35.05
N GLN A 1051 -41.56 46.09 -34.44
CA GLN A 1051 -42.49 47.22 -34.54
C GLN A 1051 -41.88 48.49 -33.94
N VAL A 1052 -41.25 48.39 -32.76
CA VAL A 1052 -40.55 49.51 -32.11
C VAL A 1052 -39.37 50.00 -32.96
N LEU A 1053 -38.58 49.09 -33.57
CA LEU A 1053 -37.48 49.47 -34.45
C LEU A 1053 -37.96 50.24 -35.69
N ILE A 1054 -39.03 49.78 -36.34
CA ILE A 1054 -39.62 50.46 -37.50
C ILE A 1054 -40.11 51.85 -37.09
N MET A 1055 -40.89 51.95 -36.01
CA MET A 1055 -41.43 53.21 -35.52
C MET A 1055 -40.33 54.22 -35.19
N ASN A 1056 -39.28 53.81 -34.46
CA ASN A 1056 -38.18 54.71 -34.08
C ASN A 1056 -37.37 55.17 -35.31
N THR A 1057 -37.16 54.27 -36.29
CA THR A 1057 -36.48 54.62 -37.55
C THR A 1057 -37.30 55.61 -38.37
N GLN A 1058 -38.61 55.40 -38.48
CA GLN A 1058 -39.53 56.33 -39.17
C GLN A 1058 -39.57 57.70 -38.50
N MET A 1059 -39.66 57.74 -37.17
CA MET A 1059 -39.62 58.99 -36.42
C MET A 1059 -38.31 59.75 -36.63
N LYS A 1060 -37.17 59.06 -36.72
CA LYS A 1060 -35.88 59.68 -37.01
C LYS A 1060 -35.78 60.22 -38.43
N VAL A 1061 -36.29 59.49 -39.42
CA VAL A 1061 -36.36 59.97 -40.81
C VAL A 1061 -37.22 61.24 -40.88
N LEU A 1062 -38.37 61.27 -40.19
CA LEU A 1062 -39.23 62.45 -40.12
C LEU A 1062 -38.51 63.64 -39.45
N GLN A 1063 -37.77 63.42 -38.36
CA GLN A 1063 -36.96 64.46 -37.72
C GLN A 1063 -35.87 65.01 -38.66
N LEU A 1064 -35.13 64.13 -39.35
CA LEU A 1064 -34.05 64.53 -40.26
C LEU A 1064 -34.55 65.20 -41.54
N SER A 1065 -35.80 64.94 -41.96
CA SER A 1065 -36.41 65.55 -43.14
C SER A 1065 -36.77 67.04 -42.99
N VAL A 1066 -36.65 67.58 -41.77
CA VAL A 1066 -36.95 68.99 -41.47
C VAL A 1066 -35.80 69.91 -41.89
N ASP A 1067 -34.56 69.40 -41.97
CA ASP A 1067 -33.36 70.19 -42.27
C ASP A 1067 -32.79 69.80 -43.65
N GLU A 1068 -32.75 70.75 -44.59
CA GLU A 1068 -32.28 70.53 -45.96
C GLU A 1068 -30.81 70.10 -46.02
N ASN A 1069 -29.98 70.53 -45.06
CA ASN A 1069 -28.56 70.18 -44.99
C ASN A 1069 -28.36 68.70 -44.64
N LEU A 1070 -29.34 68.05 -44.01
CA LEU A 1070 -29.28 66.66 -43.56
C LEU A 1070 -29.91 65.68 -44.57
N ASN A 1071 -30.25 66.12 -45.78
CA ASN A 1071 -30.91 65.28 -46.80
C ASN A 1071 -30.14 63.99 -47.16
N ARG A 1072 -28.81 64.05 -47.23
CA ARG A 1072 -27.97 62.85 -47.48
C ARG A 1072 -28.04 61.84 -46.32
N ILE A 1073 -28.15 62.35 -45.10
CA ILE A 1073 -28.30 61.53 -43.90
C ILE A 1073 -29.72 60.96 -43.85
N CYS A 1074 -30.75 61.78 -44.12
CA CYS A 1074 -32.13 61.33 -44.25
C CYS A 1074 -32.27 60.19 -45.27
N PHE A 1075 -31.62 60.28 -46.43
CA PHE A 1075 -31.59 59.21 -47.43
C PHE A 1075 -30.96 57.92 -46.90
N PHE A 1076 -29.88 58.01 -46.12
CA PHE A 1076 -29.24 56.86 -45.51
C PHE A 1076 -30.17 56.13 -44.53
N TYR A 1077 -30.92 56.85 -43.68
CA TYR A 1077 -31.92 56.24 -42.79
C TYR A 1077 -33.13 55.69 -43.56
N LYS A 1078 -33.57 56.33 -44.65
CA LYS A 1078 -34.60 55.78 -45.55
C LYS A 1078 -34.17 54.44 -46.15
N LYS A 1079 -32.89 54.33 -46.54
CA LYS A 1079 -32.32 53.08 -47.05
C LYS A 1079 -32.32 51.97 -45.99
N ILE A 1080 -31.90 52.27 -44.76
CA ILE A 1080 -31.92 51.30 -43.65
C ILE A 1080 -33.36 50.84 -43.37
N LEU A 1081 -34.32 51.77 -43.33
CA LEU A 1081 -35.74 51.43 -43.16
C LEU A 1081 -36.24 50.50 -44.27
N LYS A 1082 -35.89 50.80 -45.53
CA LYS A 1082 -36.21 49.93 -46.67
C LYS A 1082 -35.58 48.55 -46.52
N ASP A 1083 -34.34 48.44 -46.08
CA ASP A 1083 -33.65 47.18 -45.90
C ASP A 1083 -34.30 46.34 -44.77
N ILE A 1084 -34.73 46.99 -43.67
CA ILE A 1084 -35.50 46.36 -42.58
C ILE A 1084 -36.86 45.85 -43.06
N LEU A 1085 -37.64 46.68 -43.77
CA LEU A 1085 -38.95 46.28 -44.30
C LEU A 1085 -38.84 45.17 -45.34
N THR A 1086 -37.79 45.18 -46.18
CA THR A 1086 -37.51 44.11 -47.15
C THR A 1086 -37.16 42.80 -46.45
N HIS A 1087 -36.33 42.85 -45.41
CA HIS A 1087 -36.00 41.67 -44.62
C HIS A 1087 -37.24 41.07 -43.95
N LEU A 1088 -38.08 41.89 -43.32
CA LEU A 1088 -39.29 41.41 -42.66
C LEU A 1088 -40.32 40.86 -43.66
N ALA A 1089 -40.47 41.51 -44.81
CA ALA A 1089 -41.34 41.01 -45.88
C ALA A 1089 -40.89 39.66 -46.45
N THR A 1090 -39.58 39.37 -46.42
CA THR A 1090 -39.05 38.09 -46.92
C THR A 1090 -38.99 36.97 -45.86
N THR A 1091 -39.01 37.31 -44.57
CA THR A 1091 -38.82 36.33 -43.47
C THR A 1091 -40.10 36.00 -42.73
N LEU A 1092 -41.02 36.96 -42.56
CA LEU A 1092 -42.27 36.75 -41.83
C LEU A 1092 -43.41 36.36 -42.77
N PRO A 1093 -44.33 35.48 -42.31
CA PRO A 1093 -45.59 35.24 -43.02
C PRO A 1093 -46.46 36.50 -42.99
N ILE A 1094 -47.35 36.60 -43.97
CA ILE A 1094 -48.10 37.84 -44.22
C ILE A 1094 -48.93 38.33 -43.02
N GLU A 1095 -49.45 37.41 -42.20
CA GLU A 1095 -50.25 37.74 -41.03
C GLU A 1095 -49.41 38.37 -39.92
N ASP A 1096 -48.17 37.91 -39.72
CA ASP A 1096 -47.28 38.43 -38.68
C ASP A 1096 -46.55 39.69 -39.17
N PHE A 1097 -46.19 39.76 -40.45
CA PHE A 1097 -45.67 40.98 -41.07
C PHE A 1097 -46.65 42.16 -40.89
N GLN A 1098 -47.96 41.93 -41.04
CA GLN A 1098 -48.98 42.95 -40.82
C GLN A 1098 -49.10 43.39 -39.36
N LYS A 1099 -48.83 42.52 -38.38
CA LYS A 1099 -48.85 42.86 -36.95
C LYS A 1099 -47.66 43.74 -36.55
N VAL A 1100 -46.52 43.55 -37.19
CA VAL A 1100 -45.27 44.28 -36.93
C VAL A 1100 -45.30 45.72 -37.48
N LEU A 1101 -46.15 46.00 -38.48
CA LEU A 1101 -46.26 47.34 -39.06
C LEU A 1101 -46.98 48.31 -38.09
N PRO A 1102 -46.42 49.50 -37.82
CA PRO A 1102 -47.07 50.49 -36.97
C PRO A 1102 -48.43 50.92 -37.54
N GLN A 1103 -49.47 50.95 -36.70
CA GLN A 1103 -50.78 51.45 -37.10
C GLN A 1103 -50.71 52.97 -37.35
N ARG A 1104 -51.32 53.45 -38.45
CA ARG A 1104 -51.49 54.87 -38.77
C ARG A 1104 -52.29 55.57 -37.65
N ASN A 1105 -51.64 56.02 -36.60
CA ASN A 1105 -52.28 56.84 -35.57
C ASN A 1105 -52.48 58.26 -36.09
N LEU A 1106 -53.68 58.51 -36.59
CA LEU A 1106 -54.23 59.82 -36.95
C LEU A 1106 -54.41 60.69 -35.70
N VAL A 1107 -53.44 61.55 -35.43
CA VAL A 1107 -53.53 62.69 -34.50
C VAL A 1107 -52.75 63.81 -35.20
N THR A 1108 -53.29 64.95 -35.64
CA THR A 1108 -54.51 65.70 -35.39
C THR A 1108 -54.74 66.57 -36.64
N LYS A 1109 -55.98 66.72 -37.08
CA LYS A 1109 -56.37 67.69 -38.11
C LYS A 1109 -56.04 69.11 -37.63
N GLY A 1110 -55.25 69.85 -38.41
CA GLY A 1110 -55.01 71.27 -38.18
C GLY A 1110 -53.68 71.73 -38.74
N ASP A 1111 -53.65 71.96 -40.06
CA ASP A 1111 -53.03 73.10 -40.75
C ASP A 1111 -52.44 72.71 -42.11
N HIS A 1112 -53.17 73.12 -43.14
CA HIS A 1112 -52.85 72.98 -44.55
C HIS A 1112 -51.72 73.93 -44.95
N THR A 1113 -50.46 73.65 -44.60
CA THR A 1113 -49.31 74.37 -45.20
C THR A 1113 -48.00 73.59 -45.17
N ASN A 1114 -47.95 72.30 -45.57
CA ASN A 1114 -46.66 71.61 -45.82
C ASN A 1114 -46.82 70.34 -46.70
N GLU A 1115 -47.08 70.50 -48.01
CA GLU A 1115 -47.19 69.37 -48.96
C GLU A 1115 -45.92 68.48 -49.01
N ALA A 1116 -44.74 69.06 -48.78
CA ALA A 1116 -43.49 68.30 -48.74
C ALA A 1116 -43.38 67.35 -47.54
N LYS A 1117 -44.03 67.66 -46.40
CA LYS A 1117 -44.04 66.79 -45.21
C LYS A 1117 -45.04 65.63 -45.35
N ASP A 1118 -46.14 65.85 -46.06
CA ASP A 1118 -47.13 64.80 -46.33
C ASP A 1118 -46.62 63.80 -47.36
N TYR A 1119 -45.87 64.24 -48.38
CA TYR A 1119 -45.25 63.33 -49.36
C TYR A 1119 -44.24 62.36 -48.71
N ILE A 1120 -43.41 62.85 -47.79
CA ILE A 1120 -42.44 62.00 -47.06
C ILE A 1120 -43.15 61.06 -46.08
N LYS A 1121 -44.23 61.51 -45.42
CA LYS A 1121 -45.07 60.62 -44.59
C LYS A 1121 -45.69 59.51 -45.44
N ASP A 1122 -46.28 59.85 -46.58
CA ASP A 1122 -46.89 58.85 -47.48
C ASP A 1122 -45.84 57.87 -48.02
N GLU A 1123 -44.63 58.32 -48.35
CA GLU A 1123 -43.53 57.47 -48.80
C GLU A 1123 -43.08 56.47 -47.71
N ILE A 1124 -42.97 56.90 -46.46
CA ILE A 1124 -42.46 56.10 -45.34
C ILE A 1124 -43.51 55.11 -44.79
N TYR A 1125 -44.79 55.43 -44.94
CA TYR A 1125 -45.92 54.57 -44.56
C TYR A 1125 -46.49 53.74 -45.74
N SER A 1126 -45.86 53.79 -46.92
CA SER A 1126 -46.25 53.01 -48.10
C SER A 1126 -45.69 51.57 -48.02
N TYR A 1127 -46.52 50.63 -47.55
CA TYR A 1127 -46.14 49.23 -47.41
C TYR A 1127 -46.53 48.31 -48.57
N ASP A 1128 -47.24 48.81 -49.59
CA ASP A 1128 -47.84 47.99 -50.66
C ASP A 1128 -46.82 47.15 -51.45
N THR A 1129 -45.67 47.73 -51.76
CA THR A 1129 -44.56 47.05 -52.42
C THR A 1129 -44.04 45.89 -51.57
N TYR A 1130 -43.93 46.09 -50.26
CA TYR A 1130 -43.43 45.08 -49.32
C TYR A 1130 -44.48 43.99 -49.03
N LEU A 1131 -45.77 44.34 -49.01
CA LEU A 1131 -46.86 43.36 -48.94
C LEU A 1131 -46.89 42.47 -50.19
N THR A 1132 -46.58 43.03 -51.36
CA THR A 1132 -46.45 42.25 -52.60
C THR A 1132 -45.26 41.30 -52.53
N ILE A 1133 -44.09 41.78 -52.11
CA ILE A 1133 -42.90 40.94 -51.86
C ILE A 1133 -43.22 39.84 -50.85
N CYS A 1134 -43.95 40.13 -49.77
CA CYS A 1134 -44.33 39.14 -48.76
C CYS A 1134 -45.29 38.07 -49.33
N LYS A 1135 -46.27 38.46 -50.17
CA LYS A 1135 -47.16 37.51 -50.86
C LYS A 1135 -46.37 36.58 -51.78
N GLU A 1136 -45.48 37.14 -52.59
CA GLU A 1136 -44.62 36.39 -53.51
C GLU A 1136 -43.67 35.45 -52.74
N THR A 1137 -43.08 35.91 -51.63
CA THR A 1137 -42.16 35.11 -50.81
C THR A 1137 -42.90 34.02 -50.03
N THR A 1138 -44.12 34.29 -49.55
CA THR A 1138 -44.97 33.28 -48.90
C THR A 1138 -45.38 32.19 -49.90
N GLN A 1139 -45.75 32.58 -51.12
CA GLN A 1139 -46.04 31.63 -52.20
C GLN A 1139 -44.80 30.83 -52.57
N ALA A 1140 -43.63 31.46 -52.69
CA ALA A 1140 -42.36 30.78 -52.95
C ALA A 1140 -41.97 29.81 -51.82
N ASN A 1141 -42.19 30.17 -50.55
CA ASN A 1141 -41.92 29.31 -49.40
C ASN A 1141 -42.93 28.16 -49.29
N GLN A 1142 -44.21 28.37 -49.61
CA GLN A 1142 -45.21 27.31 -49.72
C GLN A 1142 -44.86 26.34 -50.85
N ILE A 1143 -44.46 26.83 -52.02
CA ILE A 1143 -43.98 26.01 -53.13
C ILE A 1143 -42.71 25.26 -52.72
N LYS A 1144 -41.74 25.93 -52.09
CA LYS A 1144 -40.51 25.30 -51.60
C LYS A 1144 -40.81 24.20 -50.59
N LYS A 1145 -41.71 24.44 -49.63
CA LYS A 1145 -42.18 23.46 -48.64
C LYS A 1145 -42.90 22.31 -49.33
N LEU A 1146 -43.76 22.59 -50.32
CA LEU A 1146 -44.44 21.56 -51.10
C LEU A 1146 -43.43 20.72 -51.89
N ILE A 1147 -42.41 21.33 -52.51
CA ILE A 1147 -41.29 20.65 -53.20
C ILE A 1147 -40.43 19.85 -52.21
N THR A 1148 -40.14 20.36 -51.01
CA THR A 1148 -39.38 19.58 -50.01
C THR A 1148 -40.19 18.43 -49.45
N THR A 1149 -41.50 18.62 -49.23
CA THR A 1149 -42.38 17.58 -48.69
C THR A 1149 -42.67 16.52 -49.75
N THR A 1150 -42.95 16.91 -50.99
CA THR A 1150 -43.07 16.00 -52.13
C THR A 1150 -41.74 15.36 -52.50
N GLY A 1151 -40.62 16.07 -52.38
CA GLY A 1151 -39.27 15.55 -52.54
C GLY A 1151 -38.91 14.53 -51.47
N HIS A 1152 -39.25 14.77 -50.20
CA HIS A 1152 -39.13 13.79 -49.12
C HIS A 1152 -40.06 12.60 -49.31
N GLN A 1153 -41.30 12.82 -49.77
CA GLN A 1153 -42.23 11.73 -50.10
C GLN A 1153 -41.75 10.90 -51.29
N LEU A 1154 -41.18 11.53 -52.33
CA LEU A 1154 -40.54 10.88 -53.48
C LEU A 1154 -39.29 10.11 -53.05
N LEU A 1155 -38.44 10.67 -52.19
CA LEU A 1155 -37.29 9.98 -51.60
C LEU A 1155 -37.74 8.73 -50.81
N LEU A 1156 -38.84 8.83 -50.06
CA LEU A 1156 -39.44 7.71 -49.33
C LEU A 1156 -40.11 6.67 -50.25
N THR A 1157 -40.58 7.04 -51.45
CA THR A 1157 -41.16 6.11 -52.43
C THR A 1157 -40.15 5.52 -53.40
N LEU A 1158 -39.01 6.19 -53.63
CA LEU A 1158 -37.97 5.75 -54.57
C LEU A 1158 -36.90 4.83 -53.98
N ASN A 1159 -36.89 4.56 -52.66
CA ASN A 1159 -36.02 3.60 -51.98
C ASN A 1159 -34.64 3.40 -52.66
N LEU A 1160 -33.84 4.46 -52.65
CA LEU A 1160 -32.38 4.41 -52.76
C LEU A 1160 -31.77 4.93 -51.46
#